data_AF-A0A2H3HR84-F1
#
_entry.id   AF-A0A2H3HR84-F1
#
_cell.length_a   1.000
_cell.length_b   1.000
_cell.length_c   1.000
_cell.angle_alpha   90.00
_cell.angle_beta   90.00
_cell.angle_gamma   90.00
#
_symmetry.space_group_name_H-M   'P 1'
#
loop_
_entity.id
_entity.type
_entity.pdbx_description
1 polymer ?
#
loop_
_entity_poly.entity_id
_entity_poly.type
_entity_poly.pdbx_seq_one_letter_code
_entity_poly.pdbx_strand_id
1 'polypeptide(L)'
;MSTQPPLTLSQKSVEIIGITATKEEDFPQWYQEVVVKAGMVEYYTEIAGLFVLRPLTMFIWSELRKWFQSHLDEMDIGEAAFPLFLSAKSLAKEKDHIEGFAPELAWVTKAGEKNLEVPVAIRPTSEAIMYPYYSRWIRSHRDLPLRLNQWNSVVRWETKQTTPFLRTREFLWQEGHTAHLTEEQAGIEVLEILELYAQLYEDLLAVPVVRGRKTENERFAGGYYTMTLEGYIPSNGRGIQGATSHCLGQNFSKMFDISVEDPAGSGRLYAWQNSWAFSTRVIGVMVMIHGDNKGLVLPPRVAQTQIVMVPVGINRKTSAEDKDRLLDQLYEMRKMLKKLGLRVEVDTREGYTPAWKFNDWEMKGVPLRMEFGPKDAKSHVVSYAVRHNNEKGTMPVAEIGPQATRLLEQIQKDMYDKANLAYSQHRKVIGNWDEVTPALDSKNVVLIPFCLDGKCEERIKQLTTKEDDLGDQGTASMGMKSLCIPFEQPGKQSSTPFIGPPMNRDAVEGDSEPAREAEMPLSPVLTVVSGPAFECSVRTMVRDHVDNQNSHSSPATSIITSAGNGPPKQSQWNTAATLVHGSPTPELISQGQSRQLFETFLSLMGVNQHFVDPRAFSDSLDLLYQDEPTRLRQMRTLWYTQYLLVMAVGMLIGSPSESPASPPGTSFFAEAIKNIPPTYELGSHGVLAVETLCLAGLYLQWCDRKHDAYVYVGSALRLAMALGCQLPHDEQQGLRSEVNHRVRVWWTAYMLDRRLSTGLGFPPGVDGRQLRAELPRPFSGYQHPLPMIINIRIAQTTDEIMASFYGNMTITQTEFVTRIQDTLHNLYEIGRSIPSSLAMDFCNMTTATTRTSASLYLMLFQAIILCIRPILLQRVKDKVQLSSDSPPTRVSPVINRLCLTCQDAATKSIRILSTLRTEKRIALFGYFDLDATFSAAFILTMMGFVQGQDGAPPEGLKQAAGILRHLSRAGNHAAQRRLDELKQFYEQVWSSASDTERQSWLEEGDSSLGGIPFTERATLDAGGERVFAVQDESMTTSAWVPWQMGPDQQANPLDFNMPQSFEMDLSHEATDIYSSFNDPTLPLTGVDDVDWAEIGKIFNLGGDR
;
A
#
# COMPACT_ATOMS: atom_id res chain seq x y z
N MET A 1 -0.31 48.88 0.09
CA MET A 1 -0.09 49.43 -1.28
C MET A 1 0.77 48.40 -2.01
N SER A 2 0.45 47.77 -3.13
CA SER A 2 -0.60 47.98 -4.13
C SER A 2 -0.92 46.62 -4.78
N THR A 3 -2.21 46.24 -4.74
CA THR A 3 -3.01 45.57 -5.80
C THR A 3 -2.36 44.51 -6.72
N GLN A 4 -2.77 43.25 -6.53
CA GLN A 4 -2.89 42.27 -7.61
C GLN A 4 -4.26 42.43 -8.32
N PRO A 5 -4.38 42.07 -9.62
CA PRO A 5 -5.62 42.21 -10.38
C PRO A 5 -6.66 41.15 -9.97
N PRO A 6 -7.97 41.42 -10.17
CA PRO A 6 -9.04 40.61 -9.60
C PRO A 6 -9.34 39.37 -10.44
N LEU A 7 -9.50 38.24 -9.74
CA LEU A 7 -10.19 37.05 -10.24
C LEU A 7 -11.63 37.44 -10.62
N THR A 8 -12.01 37.21 -11.87
CA THR A 8 -13.38 37.41 -12.36
C THR A 8 -14.34 36.43 -11.68
N LEU A 9 -15.03 36.93 -10.66
CA LEU A 9 -16.31 36.44 -10.18
C LEU A 9 -17.39 36.75 -11.22
N SER A 10 -17.75 35.80 -12.09
CA SER A 10 -19.09 35.79 -12.71
C SER A 10 -19.46 34.44 -13.32
N GLN A 11 -19.92 33.53 -12.48
CA GLN A 11 -21.09 32.70 -12.75
C GLN A 11 -21.64 32.29 -11.39
N LYS A 12 -22.66 33.00 -10.89
CA LYS A 12 -23.49 32.46 -9.80
C LYS A 12 -24.15 31.21 -10.38
N SER A 13 -23.62 30.04 -10.08
CA SER A 13 -24.39 28.81 -10.17
C SER A 13 -25.67 29.07 -9.37
N VAL A 14 -26.82 28.83 -10.00
CA VAL A 14 -28.08 28.80 -9.27
C VAL A 14 -27.92 27.70 -8.24
N GLU A 15 -27.81 28.03 -6.94
CA GLU A 15 -27.80 27.03 -5.89
C GLU A 15 -29.10 26.22 -6.01
N ILE A 16 -28.99 24.99 -6.51
CA ILE A 16 -30.12 24.08 -6.57
C ILE A 16 -30.39 23.67 -5.12
N ILE A 17 -31.42 24.27 -4.54
CA ILE A 17 -31.75 24.11 -3.12
C ILE A 17 -32.15 22.66 -2.80
N GLY A 18 -32.86 21.97 -3.71
CA GLY A 18 -33.33 20.58 -3.51
C GLY A 18 -32.26 19.50 -3.67
N ILE A 19 -32.62 18.26 -3.33
CA ILE A 19 -31.82 17.06 -3.66
C ILE A 19 -31.90 16.82 -5.17
N THR A 20 -30.76 16.62 -5.81
CA THR A 20 -30.62 16.46 -7.27
C THR A 20 -30.43 15.00 -7.68
N ALA A 21 -29.76 14.20 -6.85
CA ALA A 21 -29.61 12.76 -7.06
C ALA A 21 -30.81 11.99 -6.47
N THR A 22 -31.25 10.93 -7.16
CA THR A 22 -32.30 10.04 -6.65
C THR A 22 -31.67 8.91 -5.83
N LYS A 23 -32.34 8.48 -4.76
CA LYS A 23 -31.90 7.42 -3.86
C LYS A 23 -31.76 6.07 -4.58
N GLU A 24 -32.57 5.87 -5.62
CA GLU A 24 -32.65 4.62 -6.37
C GLU A 24 -31.57 4.50 -7.44
N GLU A 25 -31.19 5.59 -8.11
CA GLU A 25 -30.25 5.59 -9.25
C GLU A 25 -28.82 5.91 -8.82
N ASP A 26 -28.61 6.91 -7.94
CA ASP A 26 -27.30 7.35 -7.48
C ASP A 26 -27.27 7.49 -5.95
N PHE A 27 -27.28 6.34 -5.28
CA PHE A 27 -27.30 6.26 -3.82
C PHE A 27 -26.11 6.98 -3.14
N PRO A 28 -24.85 6.85 -3.61
CA PRO A 28 -23.72 7.55 -3.00
C PRO A 28 -23.86 9.07 -3.06
N GLN A 29 -24.23 9.63 -4.21
CA GLN A 29 -24.40 11.07 -4.35
C GLN A 29 -25.64 11.56 -3.58
N TRP A 30 -26.75 10.83 -3.65
CA TRP A 30 -27.96 11.12 -2.87
C TRP A 30 -27.64 11.22 -1.38
N TYR A 31 -26.93 10.25 -0.82
CA TYR A 31 -26.61 10.24 0.61
C TYR A 31 -25.77 11.46 1.02
N GLN A 32 -24.76 11.81 0.22
CA GLN A 32 -23.93 12.99 0.46
C GLN A 32 -24.74 14.28 0.41
N GLU A 33 -25.61 14.43 -0.60
CA GLU A 33 -26.47 15.59 -0.72
C GLU A 33 -27.44 15.72 0.45
N VAL A 34 -28.05 14.62 0.89
CA VAL A 34 -28.98 14.64 2.03
C VAL A 34 -28.27 15.11 3.30
N VAL A 35 -27.14 14.52 3.68
CA VAL A 35 -26.47 14.86 4.95
C VAL A 35 -25.87 16.27 4.93
N VAL A 36 -25.44 16.78 3.78
CA VAL A 36 -24.89 18.14 3.64
C VAL A 36 -26.00 19.19 3.54
N LYS A 37 -26.95 19.04 2.61
CA LYS A 37 -28.01 20.03 2.36
C LYS A 37 -29.02 20.10 3.52
N ALA A 38 -29.27 19.00 4.22
CA ALA A 38 -30.07 19.03 5.46
C ALA A 38 -29.33 19.67 6.65
N GLY A 39 -28.04 20.00 6.50
CA GLY A 39 -27.24 20.62 7.54
C GLY A 39 -26.88 19.68 8.69
N MET A 40 -26.70 18.39 8.42
CA MET A 40 -26.23 17.41 9.40
C MET A 40 -24.71 17.43 9.54
N VAL A 41 -23.99 17.49 8.42
CA VAL A 41 -22.53 17.49 8.39
C VAL A 41 -22.00 18.55 7.45
N GLU A 42 -20.73 18.91 7.64
CA GLU A 42 -19.95 19.70 6.71
C GLU A 42 -18.58 19.04 6.51
N TYR A 43 -18.10 19.01 5.27
CA TYR A 43 -16.79 18.43 4.96
C TYR A 43 -15.70 19.31 5.57
N TYR A 44 -14.78 18.70 6.31
CA TYR A 44 -13.60 19.41 6.79
C TYR A 44 -12.61 19.57 5.62
N THR A 45 -12.47 20.79 5.11
CA THR A 45 -11.77 21.05 3.83
C THR A 45 -10.26 20.88 3.89
N GLU A 46 -9.66 20.96 5.08
CA GLU A 46 -8.20 20.89 5.25
C GLU A 46 -7.69 19.44 5.35
N ILE A 47 -8.51 18.51 5.85
CA ILE A 47 -8.13 17.10 6.05
C ILE A 47 -9.28 16.19 5.61
N ALA A 48 -9.04 15.43 4.54
CA ALA A 48 -10.00 14.46 4.03
C ALA A 48 -10.35 13.38 5.08
N GLY A 49 -11.62 12.97 5.10
CA GLY A 49 -12.13 11.93 6.01
C GLY A 49 -12.55 12.41 7.40
N LEU A 50 -12.45 13.71 7.67
CA LEU A 50 -13.00 14.37 8.85
C LEU A 50 -14.24 15.19 8.48
N PHE A 51 -15.19 15.28 9.42
CA PHE A 51 -16.48 15.91 9.21
C PHE A 51 -16.87 16.74 10.43
N VAL A 52 -17.38 17.94 10.19
CA VAL A 52 -17.96 18.77 11.25
C VAL A 52 -19.39 18.29 11.49
N LEU A 53 -19.67 17.80 12.71
CA LEU A 53 -21.01 17.40 13.12
C LEU A 53 -21.81 18.64 13.54
N ARG A 54 -22.77 19.05 12.72
CA ARG A 54 -23.56 20.27 12.93
C ARG A 54 -24.62 20.08 14.04
N PRO A 55 -25.27 21.17 14.53
CA PRO A 55 -26.19 21.10 15.67
C PRO A 55 -27.32 20.07 15.54
N LEU A 56 -27.86 19.85 14.34
CA LEU A 56 -28.89 18.83 14.10
C LEU A 56 -28.40 17.43 14.45
N THR A 57 -27.18 17.09 14.00
CA THR A 57 -26.53 15.81 14.29
C THR A 57 -26.20 15.66 15.77
N MET A 58 -25.62 16.71 16.36
CA MET A 58 -25.25 16.68 17.78
C MET A 58 -26.46 16.59 18.70
N PHE A 59 -27.61 17.13 18.30
CA PHE A 59 -28.88 16.93 18.97
C PHE A 59 -29.28 15.45 18.97
N ILE A 60 -29.28 14.80 17.79
CA ILE A 60 -29.60 13.37 17.68
C ILE A 60 -28.65 12.55 18.57
N TRP A 61 -27.34 12.80 18.48
CA TRP A 61 -26.35 12.11 19.30
C TRP A 61 -26.56 12.31 20.81
N SER A 62 -26.98 13.52 21.20
CA SER A 62 -27.26 13.84 22.61
C SER A 62 -28.53 13.15 23.14
N GLU A 63 -29.58 13.01 22.32
CA GLU A 63 -30.77 12.23 22.69
C GLU A 63 -30.44 10.75 22.84
N LEU A 64 -29.64 10.19 21.93
CA LEU A 64 -29.16 8.80 22.03
C LEU A 64 -28.31 8.59 23.27
N ARG A 65 -27.36 9.49 23.54
CA ARG A 65 -26.53 9.46 24.75
C ARG A 65 -27.38 9.53 26.01
N LYS A 66 -28.32 10.47 26.08
CA LYS A 66 -29.18 10.66 27.25
C LYS A 66 -30.01 9.41 27.55
N TRP A 67 -30.62 8.82 26.51
CA TRP A 67 -31.41 7.61 26.67
C TRP A 67 -30.55 6.42 27.08
N PHE A 68 -29.41 6.21 26.42
CA PHE A 68 -28.56 5.06 26.73
C PHE A 68 -27.93 5.20 28.12
N GLN A 69 -27.47 6.39 28.50
CA GLN A 69 -26.89 6.64 29.82
C GLN A 69 -27.91 6.40 30.94
N SER A 70 -29.19 6.74 30.77
CA SER A 70 -30.19 6.45 31.82
C SER A 70 -30.35 4.94 32.06
N HIS A 71 -30.26 4.12 31.02
CA HIS A 71 -30.33 2.66 31.15
C HIS A 71 -29.04 2.09 31.76
N LEU A 72 -27.88 2.65 31.42
CA LEU A 72 -26.62 2.29 32.08
C LEU A 72 -26.64 2.63 33.57
N ASP A 73 -27.21 3.78 33.94
CA ASP A 73 -27.36 4.21 35.34
C ASP A 73 -28.29 3.24 36.10
N GLU A 74 -29.38 2.77 35.49
CA GLU A 74 -30.27 1.75 36.07
C GLU A 74 -29.58 0.38 36.26
N MET A 75 -28.55 0.09 35.46
CA MET A 75 -27.72 -1.11 35.57
C MET A 75 -26.54 -0.94 36.53
N ASP A 76 -26.40 0.21 37.20
CA ASP A 76 -25.24 0.59 38.03
C ASP A 76 -23.90 0.57 37.26
N ILE A 77 -23.91 0.98 35.99
CA ILE A 77 -22.70 1.10 35.16
C ILE A 77 -22.20 2.55 35.21
N GLY A 78 -21.03 2.76 35.82
CA GLY A 78 -20.51 4.10 36.05
C GLY A 78 -19.85 4.74 34.82
N GLU A 79 -20.11 6.03 34.56
CA GLU A 79 -19.37 6.80 33.55
C GLU A 79 -17.95 7.16 34.07
N ALA A 80 -16.94 6.88 33.27
CA ALA A 80 -15.53 7.21 33.51
C ALA A 80 -14.95 7.91 32.27
N ALA A 81 -13.76 8.52 32.43
CA ALA A 81 -13.03 9.12 31.32
C ALA A 81 -11.56 8.74 31.41
N PHE A 82 -11.08 7.98 30.42
CA PHE A 82 -9.67 7.64 30.28
C PHE A 82 -8.96 8.58 29.29
N PRO A 83 -7.64 8.78 29.42
CA PRO A 83 -6.87 9.65 28.53
C PRO A 83 -6.96 9.23 27.05
N LEU A 84 -6.83 10.22 26.15
CA LEU A 84 -6.80 10.00 24.70
C LEU A 84 -5.56 9.24 24.22
N PHE A 85 -4.43 9.46 24.90
CA PHE A 85 -3.12 8.99 24.47
C PHE A 85 -2.77 7.63 25.05
N LEU A 86 -2.23 6.79 24.18
CA LEU A 86 -1.74 5.45 24.47
C LEU A 86 -0.22 5.43 24.35
N SER A 87 0.46 4.90 25.37
CA SER A 87 1.93 4.79 25.35
C SER A 87 2.38 3.62 24.47
N ALA A 88 3.53 3.77 23.80
CA ALA A 88 4.14 2.66 23.04
C ALA A 88 4.36 1.39 23.89
N LYS A 89 4.62 1.55 25.19
CA LYS A 89 4.77 0.43 26.14
C LYS A 89 3.45 -0.32 26.38
N SER A 90 2.33 0.39 26.44
CA SER A 90 1.00 -0.21 26.57
C SER A 90 0.63 -0.97 25.28
N LEU A 91 0.95 -0.40 24.11
CA LEU A 91 0.77 -1.08 22.81
C LEU A 91 1.60 -2.36 22.71
N ALA A 92 2.85 -2.35 23.15
CA ALA A 92 3.72 -3.53 23.04
C ALA A 92 3.19 -4.77 23.77
N LYS A 93 2.33 -4.61 24.79
CA LYS A 93 1.70 -5.74 25.50
C LYS A 93 0.56 -6.41 24.72
N GLU A 94 0.00 -5.71 23.75
CA GLU A 94 -1.18 -6.13 22.99
C GLU A 94 -0.82 -6.43 21.51
N LYS A 95 0.45 -6.80 21.27
CA LYS A 95 1.03 -6.94 19.93
C LYS A 95 0.18 -7.85 19.02
N ASP A 96 -0.32 -8.97 19.55
CA ASP A 96 -1.11 -9.96 18.80
C ASP A 96 -2.52 -9.47 18.40
N HIS A 97 -3.09 -8.47 19.11
CA HIS A 97 -4.38 -7.87 18.74
C HIS A 97 -4.21 -6.57 17.94
N ILE A 98 -3.08 -5.88 18.08
CA ILE A 98 -2.76 -4.64 17.36
C ILE A 98 -2.38 -4.89 15.91
N GLU A 99 -1.92 -6.09 15.52
CA GLU A 99 -1.58 -6.37 14.11
C GLU A 99 -2.72 -6.04 13.13
N GLY A 100 -3.99 -6.13 13.56
CA GLY A 100 -5.15 -5.71 12.77
C GLY A 100 -5.39 -4.18 12.71
N PHE A 101 -4.92 -3.42 13.71
CA PHE A 101 -5.11 -1.96 13.82
C PHE A 101 -3.84 -1.15 13.50
N ALA A 102 -2.67 -1.80 13.40
CA ALA A 102 -1.38 -1.18 13.19
C ALA A 102 -1.33 -0.15 12.03
N PRO A 103 -1.93 -0.40 10.84
CA PRO A 103 -1.93 0.61 9.77
C PRO A 103 -2.87 1.79 10.03
N GLU A 104 -3.81 1.68 10.98
CA GLU A 104 -4.81 2.71 11.30
C GLU A 104 -4.42 3.58 12.51
N LEU A 105 -3.28 3.32 13.16
CA LEU A 105 -2.84 4.06 14.35
C LEU A 105 -2.29 5.45 14.00
N ALA A 106 -2.91 6.50 14.54
CA ALA A 106 -2.39 7.86 14.47
C ALA A 106 -1.40 8.12 15.62
N TRP A 107 -0.18 8.57 15.28
CA TRP A 107 0.89 8.82 16.25
C TRP A 107 1.16 10.31 16.44
N VAL A 108 1.33 10.71 17.70
CA VAL A 108 1.85 12.02 18.09
C VAL A 108 3.33 11.88 18.43
N THR A 109 4.16 12.54 17.65
CA THR A 109 5.63 12.50 17.76
C THR A 109 6.25 13.84 18.13
N LYS A 110 5.46 14.93 18.09
CA LYS A 110 5.91 16.30 18.36
C LYS A 110 4.91 17.05 19.23
N ALA A 111 5.42 17.92 20.10
CA ALA A 111 4.65 18.92 20.84
C ALA A 111 5.22 20.32 20.53
N GLY A 112 4.51 21.10 19.73
CA GLY A 112 5.07 22.27 19.06
C GLY A 112 6.22 21.85 18.13
N GLU A 113 7.37 22.51 18.25
CA GLU A 113 8.59 22.17 17.49
C GLU A 113 9.47 21.11 18.16
N LYS A 114 9.14 20.66 19.37
CA LYS A 114 9.94 19.69 20.12
C LYS A 114 9.47 18.27 19.85
N ASN A 115 10.39 17.39 19.45
CA ASN A 115 10.13 15.95 19.38
C ASN A 115 9.85 15.40 20.79
N LEU A 116 8.85 14.54 20.92
CA LEU A 116 8.59 13.79 22.15
C LEU A 116 9.65 12.70 22.31
N GLU A 117 10.18 12.54 23.52
CA GLU A 117 11.15 11.46 23.84
C GLU A 117 10.55 10.08 23.59
N VAL A 118 9.25 9.93 23.86
CA VAL A 118 8.48 8.71 23.60
C VAL A 118 7.24 9.09 22.79
N PRO A 119 7.08 8.56 21.56
CA PRO A 119 5.86 8.81 20.78
C PRO A 119 4.66 8.17 21.47
N VAL A 120 3.51 8.84 21.37
CA VAL A 120 2.24 8.35 21.92
C VAL A 120 1.24 8.17 20.78
N ALA A 121 0.46 7.10 20.80
CA ALA A 121 -0.61 6.89 19.84
C ALA A 121 -1.90 7.54 20.34
N ILE A 122 -2.76 7.94 19.41
CA ILE A 122 -4.16 8.28 19.71
C ILE A 122 -4.94 6.96 19.76
N ARG A 123 -5.82 6.80 20.76
CA ARG A 123 -6.59 5.56 20.92
C ARG A 123 -7.39 5.18 19.67
N PRO A 124 -7.23 3.95 19.13
CA PRO A 124 -8.20 3.34 18.22
C PRO A 124 -9.33 2.61 18.97
N THR A 125 -9.08 2.30 20.24
CA THR A 125 -9.92 1.65 21.26
C THR A 125 -9.21 1.75 22.63
N SER A 126 -9.89 1.53 23.76
CA SER A 126 -9.34 1.84 25.10
C SER A 126 -8.89 0.64 25.94
N GLU A 127 -8.90 -0.60 25.44
CA GLU A 127 -8.47 -1.80 26.17
C GLU A 127 -7.07 -1.64 26.79
N ALA A 128 -6.07 -1.29 25.96
CA ALA A 128 -4.69 -1.04 26.40
C ALA A 128 -4.54 0.13 27.39
N ILE A 129 -5.52 1.03 27.46
CA ILE A 129 -5.53 2.18 28.35
C ILE A 129 -6.18 1.79 29.69
N MET A 130 -7.30 1.08 29.66
CA MET A 130 -8.13 0.80 30.83
C MET A 130 -7.63 -0.39 31.65
N TYR A 131 -7.26 -1.48 30.99
CA TYR A 131 -6.96 -2.76 31.66
C TYR A 131 -5.75 -2.75 32.61
N PRO A 132 -4.69 -1.96 32.36
CA PRO A 132 -3.65 -1.75 33.37
C PRO A 132 -4.13 -1.11 34.68
N TYR A 133 -5.25 -0.40 34.66
CA TYR A 133 -5.87 0.17 35.87
C TYR A 133 -6.88 -0.79 36.48
N TYR A 134 -7.56 -1.60 35.67
CA TYR A 134 -8.44 -2.66 36.18
C TYR A 134 -7.67 -3.64 37.07
N SER A 135 -6.46 -4.06 36.68
CA SER A 135 -5.61 -4.91 37.52
C SER A 135 -5.11 -4.22 38.80
N ARG A 136 -5.21 -2.89 38.89
CA ARG A 136 -4.89 -2.13 40.11
C ARG A 136 -6.10 -1.96 41.03
N TRP A 137 -7.29 -1.79 40.45
CA TRP A 137 -8.53 -1.56 41.19
C TRP A 137 -9.17 -2.86 41.67
N ILE A 138 -9.06 -3.93 40.87
CA ILE A 138 -9.56 -5.26 41.21
C ILE A 138 -8.46 -5.99 41.99
N ARG A 139 -8.67 -6.17 43.30
CA ARG A 139 -7.74 -6.86 44.21
C ARG A 139 -8.36 -8.09 44.87
N SER A 140 -9.66 -8.07 45.09
CA SER A 140 -10.45 -9.14 45.67
C SER A 140 -11.69 -9.42 44.81
N HIS A 141 -12.27 -10.61 44.94
CA HIS A 141 -13.55 -10.95 44.32
C HIS A 141 -14.68 -9.97 44.73
N ARG A 142 -14.52 -9.25 45.84
CA ARG A 142 -15.46 -8.22 46.32
C ARG A 142 -15.44 -6.94 45.50
N ASP A 143 -14.38 -6.72 44.72
CA ASP A 143 -14.27 -5.58 43.81
C ASP A 143 -14.97 -5.85 42.46
N LEU A 144 -15.50 -7.07 42.27
CA LEU A 144 -16.24 -7.50 41.10
C LEU A 144 -17.75 -7.56 41.39
N PRO A 145 -18.63 -7.21 40.43
CA PRO A 145 -18.28 -6.76 39.08
C PRO A 145 -17.83 -5.29 39.04
N LEU A 146 -16.76 -5.00 38.30
CA LEU A 146 -16.39 -3.62 37.95
C LEU A 146 -17.01 -3.30 36.60
N ARG A 147 -17.86 -2.27 36.53
CA ARG A 147 -18.61 -1.93 35.31
C ARG A 147 -18.47 -0.45 34.97
N LEU A 148 -17.77 -0.13 33.88
CA LEU A 148 -17.49 1.25 33.47
C LEU A 148 -17.88 1.51 32.01
N ASN A 149 -18.31 2.74 31.75
CA ASN A 149 -18.64 3.26 30.43
C ASN A 149 -17.88 4.57 30.17
N GLN A 150 -17.54 4.88 28.92
CA GLN A 150 -17.09 6.23 28.55
C GLN A 150 -17.66 6.70 27.21
N TRP A 151 -17.84 8.02 27.10
CA TRP A 151 -18.22 8.70 25.87
C TRP A 151 -17.04 9.51 25.33
N ASN A 152 -16.61 9.23 24.10
CA ASN A 152 -15.38 9.83 23.56
C ASN A 152 -15.34 9.86 22.03
N SER A 153 -14.33 10.56 21.51
CA SER A 153 -13.86 10.37 20.14
C SER A 153 -12.75 9.32 20.06
N VAL A 154 -12.71 8.67 18.90
CA VAL A 154 -11.70 7.68 18.49
C VAL A 154 -11.15 8.07 17.13
N VAL A 155 -9.85 7.82 16.93
CA VAL A 155 -9.19 8.03 15.64
C VAL A 155 -8.73 6.69 15.08
N ARG A 156 -9.21 6.37 13.88
CA ARG A 156 -8.73 5.26 13.05
C ARG A 156 -8.39 5.81 11.69
N TRP A 157 -7.12 5.80 11.32
CA TRP A 157 -6.62 6.47 10.12
C TRP A 157 -6.95 5.69 8.84
N GLU A 158 -8.24 5.67 8.50
CA GLU A 158 -8.78 4.95 7.36
C GLU A 158 -8.13 5.40 6.04
N THR A 159 -7.61 4.41 5.31
CA THR A 159 -6.93 4.59 4.02
C THR A 159 -7.87 4.42 2.83
N LYS A 160 -9.01 3.74 3.01
CA LYS A 160 -10.05 3.63 1.98
C LYS A 160 -10.94 4.89 1.94
N GLN A 161 -11.85 4.92 0.97
CA GLN A 161 -12.82 6.02 0.82
C GLN A 161 -13.65 6.21 2.09
N THR A 162 -13.78 7.46 2.53
CA THR A 162 -14.55 7.84 3.72
C THR A 162 -15.95 8.29 3.33
N THR A 163 -16.92 8.02 4.21
CA THR A 163 -18.33 8.35 4.01
C THR A 163 -18.88 8.88 5.33
N PRO A 164 -19.55 10.05 5.35
CA PRO A 164 -20.06 10.66 6.58
C PRO A 164 -20.84 9.65 7.45
N PHE A 165 -20.58 9.65 8.76
CA PHE A 165 -21.10 8.70 9.76
C PHE A 165 -20.64 7.24 9.62
N LEU A 166 -20.64 6.69 8.41
CA LEU A 166 -20.43 5.26 8.20
C LEU A 166 -18.97 4.86 8.37
N ARG A 167 -18.08 5.66 7.80
CA ARG A 167 -16.64 5.40 7.76
C ARG A 167 -15.87 6.71 7.75
N THR A 168 -15.43 7.15 8.92
CA THR A 168 -14.75 8.42 9.14
C THR A 168 -13.44 8.18 9.89
N ARG A 169 -12.47 9.09 9.74
CA ARG A 169 -11.18 8.96 10.45
C ARG A 169 -11.28 9.27 11.93
N GLU A 170 -12.14 10.23 12.27
CA GLU A 170 -12.56 10.52 13.64
C GLU A 170 -14.07 10.28 13.75
N PHE A 171 -14.50 9.59 14.79
CA PHE A 171 -15.92 9.43 15.12
C PHE A 171 -16.15 9.48 16.62
N LEU A 172 -17.35 9.92 17.00
CA LEU A 172 -17.83 9.82 18.37
C LEU A 172 -18.42 8.44 18.60
N TRP A 173 -18.16 7.89 19.77
CA TRP A 173 -18.74 6.63 20.19
C TRP A 173 -18.91 6.55 21.69
N GLN A 174 -19.52 5.45 22.09
CA GLN A 174 -19.60 4.97 23.45
C GLN A 174 -18.84 3.64 23.49
N GLU A 175 -18.00 3.45 24.50
CA GLU A 175 -17.38 2.15 24.79
C GLU A 175 -17.53 1.80 26.28
N GLY A 176 -18.00 0.59 26.54
CA GLY A 176 -18.21 0.04 27.87
C GLY A 176 -17.29 -1.13 28.08
N HIS A 177 -16.71 -1.23 29.27
CA HIS A 177 -15.81 -2.29 29.68
C HIS A 177 -16.16 -2.75 31.07
N THR A 178 -16.28 -4.05 31.24
CA THR A 178 -16.69 -4.64 32.51
C THR A 178 -15.84 -5.86 32.83
N ALA A 179 -15.73 -6.18 34.11
CA ALA A 179 -15.02 -7.33 34.63
C ALA A 179 -15.89 -8.02 35.69
N HIS A 180 -16.06 -9.33 35.54
CA HIS A 180 -16.95 -10.19 36.31
C HIS A 180 -16.16 -11.36 36.90
N LEU A 181 -16.74 -12.00 37.92
CA LEU A 181 -16.10 -13.16 38.56
C LEU A 181 -16.26 -14.43 37.70
N THR A 182 -17.39 -14.57 36.99
CA THR A 182 -17.77 -15.80 36.28
C THR A 182 -18.19 -15.51 34.83
N GLU A 183 -18.09 -16.54 33.98
CA GLU A 183 -18.56 -16.50 32.58
C GLU A 183 -20.06 -16.20 32.49
N GLU A 184 -20.87 -16.80 33.38
CA GLU A 184 -22.32 -16.63 33.38
C GLU A 184 -22.73 -15.16 33.61
N GLN A 185 -22.12 -14.50 34.61
CA GLN A 185 -22.37 -13.08 34.88
C GLN A 185 -21.97 -12.19 33.71
N ALA A 186 -20.80 -12.46 33.12
CA ALA A 186 -20.34 -11.74 31.94
C ALA A 186 -21.29 -11.96 30.74
N GLY A 187 -21.75 -13.19 30.52
CA GLY A 187 -22.65 -13.55 29.43
C GLY A 187 -24.04 -12.92 29.53
N ILE A 188 -24.61 -12.79 30.75
CA ILE A 188 -25.88 -12.10 30.99
C ILE A 188 -25.76 -10.63 30.54
N GLU A 189 -24.75 -9.91 31.02
CA GLU A 189 -24.57 -8.49 30.68
C GLU A 189 -24.33 -8.27 29.18
N VAL A 190 -23.61 -9.18 28.50
CA VAL A 190 -23.40 -9.08 27.04
C VAL A 190 -24.74 -9.04 26.30
N LEU A 191 -25.71 -9.85 26.71
CA LEU A 191 -27.04 -9.90 26.10
C LEU A 191 -27.92 -8.72 26.52
N GLU A 192 -27.86 -8.29 27.78
CA GLU A 192 -28.58 -7.11 28.27
C GLU A 192 -28.18 -5.85 27.47
N ILE A 193 -26.86 -5.62 27.31
CA ILE A 193 -26.36 -4.49 26.52
C ILE A 193 -26.74 -4.62 25.04
N LEU A 194 -26.67 -5.83 24.47
CA LEU A 194 -27.09 -6.06 23.08
C LEU A 194 -28.57 -5.68 22.87
N GLU A 195 -29.43 -5.98 23.85
CA GLU A 195 -30.85 -5.64 23.78
C GLU A 195 -31.07 -4.13 23.95
N LEU A 196 -30.31 -3.45 24.83
CA LEU A 196 -30.36 -1.98 24.92
C LEU A 196 -29.96 -1.31 23.60
N TYR A 197 -28.96 -1.85 22.90
CA TYR A 197 -28.63 -1.38 21.56
C TYR A 197 -29.77 -1.66 20.56
N ALA A 198 -30.45 -2.79 20.67
CA ALA A 198 -31.55 -3.10 19.78
C ALA A 198 -32.73 -2.15 20.00
N GLN A 199 -33.09 -1.88 21.26
CA GLN A 199 -34.08 -0.86 21.63
C GLN A 199 -33.68 0.54 21.16
N LEU A 200 -32.39 0.91 21.26
CA LEU A 200 -31.91 2.18 20.72
C LEU A 200 -32.19 2.30 19.21
N TYR A 201 -31.96 1.24 18.46
CA TYR A 201 -32.25 1.20 17.03
C TYR A 201 -33.76 1.17 16.72
N GLU A 202 -34.50 0.26 17.36
CA GLU A 202 -35.90 -0.01 17.05
C GLU A 202 -36.82 1.07 17.63
N ASP A 203 -36.65 1.43 18.90
CA ASP A 203 -37.53 2.36 19.60
C ASP A 203 -37.21 3.82 19.33
N LEU A 204 -35.92 4.22 19.29
CA LEU A 204 -35.56 5.63 19.06
C LEU A 204 -35.42 5.95 17.58
N LEU A 205 -34.67 5.12 16.85
CA LEU A 205 -34.34 5.36 15.45
C LEU A 205 -35.35 4.77 14.46
N ALA A 206 -36.32 3.98 14.91
CA ALA A 206 -37.28 3.27 14.05
C ALA A 206 -36.57 2.39 13.00
N VAL A 207 -35.43 1.79 13.35
CA VAL A 207 -34.62 0.96 12.46
C VAL A 207 -34.66 -0.49 12.96
N PRO A 208 -35.14 -1.44 12.14
CA PRO A 208 -35.14 -2.87 12.51
C PRO A 208 -33.71 -3.45 12.42
N VAL A 209 -33.38 -4.34 13.36
CA VAL A 209 -32.09 -5.01 13.42
C VAL A 209 -32.24 -6.50 13.71
N VAL A 210 -31.29 -7.31 13.24
CA VAL A 210 -31.20 -8.73 13.57
C VAL A 210 -30.16 -8.94 14.65
N ARG A 211 -30.58 -9.56 15.75
CA ARG A 211 -29.72 -9.97 16.86
C ARG A 211 -29.02 -11.28 16.50
N GLY A 212 -27.71 -11.35 16.67
CA GLY A 212 -26.96 -12.58 16.38
C GLY A 212 -25.54 -12.62 16.88
N ARG A 213 -24.88 -13.75 16.64
CA ARG A 213 -23.48 -14.02 16.98
C ARG A 213 -22.60 -13.96 15.72
N LYS A 214 -21.42 -13.34 15.78
CA LYS A 214 -20.44 -13.40 14.67
C LYS A 214 -19.88 -14.82 14.50
N THR A 215 -19.51 -15.17 13.27
CA THR A 215 -18.71 -16.38 13.01
C THR A 215 -17.31 -16.22 13.59
N GLU A 216 -16.54 -17.32 13.62
CA GLU A 216 -15.17 -17.29 14.13
C GLU A 216 -14.26 -16.34 13.35
N ASN A 217 -14.42 -16.23 12.03
CA ASN A 217 -13.60 -15.35 11.20
C ASN A 217 -13.96 -13.86 11.32
N GLU A 218 -15.22 -13.54 11.66
CA GLU A 218 -15.71 -12.15 11.74
C GLU A 218 -15.91 -11.69 13.21
N ARG A 219 -15.50 -12.50 14.21
CA ARG A 219 -15.50 -12.09 15.63
C ARG A 219 -14.35 -11.11 15.90
N PHE A 220 -14.40 -10.45 17.06
CA PHE A 220 -13.30 -9.60 17.49
C PHE A 220 -12.09 -10.46 17.86
N ALA A 221 -10.90 -10.15 17.32
CA ALA A 221 -9.70 -11.00 17.48
C ALA A 221 -9.31 -11.26 18.94
N GLY A 222 -9.57 -10.31 19.85
CA GLY A 222 -9.35 -10.49 21.29
C GLY A 222 -10.53 -11.09 22.06
N GLY A 223 -11.67 -11.32 21.41
CA GLY A 223 -12.90 -11.80 22.02
C GLY A 223 -13.00 -13.32 22.12
N TYR A 224 -13.66 -13.83 23.16
CA TYR A 224 -14.11 -15.22 23.24
C TYR A 224 -15.32 -15.46 22.32
N TYR A 225 -16.26 -14.52 22.28
CA TYR A 225 -17.28 -14.42 21.23
C TYR A 225 -17.78 -12.98 21.07
N THR A 226 -18.33 -12.68 19.90
CA THR A 226 -18.95 -11.38 19.60
C THR A 226 -20.44 -11.54 19.31
N MET A 227 -21.27 -10.83 20.05
CA MET A 227 -22.67 -10.59 19.71
C MET A 227 -22.79 -9.27 18.95
N THR A 228 -23.77 -9.19 18.04
CA THR A 228 -23.91 -8.06 17.14
C THR A 228 -25.36 -7.82 16.73
N LEU A 229 -25.63 -6.58 16.32
CA LEU A 229 -26.86 -6.18 15.68
C LEU A 229 -26.58 -5.87 14.21
N GLU A 230 -27.25 -6.58 13.32
CA GLU A 230 -27.10 -6.40 11.87
C GLU A 230 -28.31 -5.65 11.32
N GLY A 231 -28.03 -4.55 10.63
CA GLY A 231 -28.99 -3.79 9.83
C GLY A 231 -28.88 -4.12 8.35
N TYR A 232 -29.81 -3.60 7.57
CA TYR A 232 -29.86 -3.78 6.13
C TYR A 232 -30.28 -2.50 5.42
N ILE A 233 -29.61 -2.17 4.32
CA ILE A 233 -29.87 -0.98 3.53
C ILE A 233 -30.54 -1.39 2.20
N PRO A 234 -31.87 -1.22 2.07
CA PRO A 234 -32.60 -1.70 0.89
C PRO A 234 -32.12 -1.15 -0.44
N SER A 235 -31.68 0.11 -0.47
CA SER A 235 -31.32 0.81 -1.70
C SER A 235 -30.10 0.22 -2.41
N ASN A 236 -29.14 -0.31 -1.65
CA ASN A 236 -27.91 -0.88 -2.18
C ASN A 236 -27.75 -2.39 -1.89
N GLY A 237 -28.70 -3.02 -1.18
CA GLY A 237 -28.69 -4.45 -0.90
C GLY A 237 -27.64 -4.89 0.12
N ARG A 238 -27.07 -3.98 0.91
CA ARG A 238 -25.94 -4.31 1.81
C ARG A 238 -26.36 -4.46 3.27
N GLY A 239 -25.80 -5.48 3.91
CA GLY A 239 -25.81 -5.61 5.37
C GLY A 239 -24.86 -4.60 6.02
N ILE A 240 -25.20 -4.14 7.22
CA ILE A 240 -24.38 -3.19 7.97
C ILE A 240 -24.46 -3.47 9.47
N GLN A 241 -23.29 -3.65 10.08
CA GLN A 241 -23.18 -3.80 11.52
C GLN A 241 -23.56 -2.50 12.25
N GLY A 242 -24.53 -2.59 13.15
CA GLY A 242 -25.04 -1.46 13.93
C GLY A 242 -24.35 -1.25 15.27
N ALA A 243 -24.16 -2.32 16.04
CA ALA A 243 -23.46 -2.31 17.32
C ALA A 243 -22.85 -3.68 17.65
N THR A 244 -21.93 -3.74 18.61
CA THR A 244 -21.34 -4.98 19.12
C THR A 244 -21.28 -5.05 20.63
N SER A 245 -21.46 -6.28 21.13
CA SER A 245 -21.25 -6.64 22.52
C SER A 245 -20.40 -7.90 22.58
N HIS A 246 -19.18 -7.76 23.06
CA HIS A 246 -18.15 -8.78 23.09
C HIS A 246 -18.07 -9.40 24.48
N CYS A 247 -18.08 -10.73 24.55
CA CYS A 247 -17.46 -11.41 25.68
C CYS A 247 -15.99 -11.60 25.36
N LEU A 248 -15.12 -10.96 26.12
CA LEU A 248 -13.67 -11.04 25.96
C LEU A 248 -13.07 -12.29 26.62
N GLY A 249 -13.91 -13.02 27.36
CA GLY A 249 -13.48 -14.17 28.16
C GLY A 249 -12.40 -13.75 29.16
N GLN A 250 -11.32 -14.52 29.19
CA GLN A 250 -10.16 -14.23 30.03
C GLN A 250 -8.91 -13.83 29.22
N ASN A 251 -9.06 -13.50 27.93
CA ASN A 251 -7.91 -13.21 27.06
C ASN A 251 -7.14 -11.99 27.57
N PHE A 252 -7.85 -10.88 27.76
CA PHE A 252 -7.27 -9.64 28.26
C PHE A 252 -6.91 -9.70 29.75
N SER A 253 -7.69 -10.40 30.57
CA SER A 253 -7.41 -10.48 32.01
C SER A 253 -6.14 -11.27 32.29
N LYS A 254 -5.86 -12.31 31.51
CA LYS A 254 -4.57 -13.01 31.52
C LYS A 254 -3.44 -12.10 31.05
N MET A 255 -3.64 -11.35 29.95
CA MET A 255 -2.64 -10.45 29.38
C MET A 255 -2.25 -9.29 30.33
N PHE A 256 -3.22 -8.74 31.07
CA PHE A 256 -3.04 -7.58 31.94
C PHE A 256 -2.95 -7.92 33.44
N ASP A 257 -2.93 -9.21 33.78
CA ASP A 257 -2.96 -9.77 35.14
C ASP A 257 -4.11 -9.20 36.00
N ILE A 258 -5.33 -9.24 35.46
CA ILE A 258 -6.55 -8.90 36.20
C ILE A 258 -7.07 -10.18 36.86
N SER A 259 -6.61 -10.44 38.08
CA SER A 259 -6.99 -11.62 38.85
C SER A 259 -7.35 -11.33 40.29
N VAL A 260 -8.15 -12.20 40.89
CA VAL A 260 -8.61 -12.15 42.28
C VAL A 260 -8.36 -13.48 42.98
N GLU A 261 -8.33 -13.46 44.31
CA GLU A 261 -8.32 -14.70 45.11
C GLU A 261 -9.64 -15.46 44.96
N ASP A 262 -9.54 -16.78 44.78
CA ASP A 262 -10.69 -17.68 44.66
C ASP A 262 -11.50 -17.71 45.99
N PRO A 263 -12.79 -17.32 45.99
CA PRO A 263 -13.63 -17.43 47.18
C PRO A 263 -13.82 -18.86 47.70
N ALA A 264 -13.65 -19.87 46.84
CA ALA A 264 -13.96 -21.28 47.12
C ALA A 264 -12.74 -22.14 47.50
N GLY A 265 -11.51 -21.61 47.44
CA GLY A 265 -10.30 -22.38 47.71
C GLY A 265 -9.00 -21.57 47.70
N SER A 266 -7.85 -22.26 47.66
CA SER A 266 -6.54 -21.62 47.52
C SER A 266 -6.15 -21.52 46.04
N GLY A 267 -6.37 -20.37 45.40
CA GLY A 267 -6.02 -20.14 44.00
C GLY A 267 -6.26 -18.69 43.55
N ARG A 268 -5.76 -18.34 42.35
CA ARG A 268 -6.07 -17.07 41.66
C ARG A 268 -6.99 -17.34 40.48
N LEU A 269 -8.05 -16.54 40.35
CA LEU A 269 -8.98 -16.56 39.23
C LEU A 269 -8.80 -15.30 38.38
N TYR A 270 -8.75 -15.45 37.06
CA TYR A 270 -8.75 -14.31 36.15
C TYR A 270 -10.18 -13.82 35.91
N ALA A 271 -10.37 -12.50 35.90
CA ALA A 271 -11.68 -11.91 35.67
C ALA A 271 -12.21 -12.22 34.26
N TRP A 272 -13.52 -12.41 34.14
CA TRP A 272 -14.23 -12.51 32.87
C TRP A 272 -14.61 -11.12 32.40
N GLN A 273 -14.19 -10.71 31.21
CA GLN A 273 -14.37 -9.33 30.74
C GLN A 273 -15.35 -9.23 29.58
N ASN A 274 -16.05 -8.09 29.49
CA ASN A 274 -16.82 -7.70 28.33
C ASN A 274 -16.32 -6.35 27.79
N SER A 275 -16.51 -6.14 26.48
CA SER A 275 -16.50 -4.79 25.91
C SER A 275 -17.65 -4.62 24.92
N TRP A 276 -18.24 -3.44 24.86
CA TRP A 276 -19.40 -3.16 24.02
C TRP A 276 -19.40 -1.72 23.53
N ALA A 277 -19.78 -1.51 22.28
CA ALA A 277 -19.73 -0.18 21.67
C ALA A 277 -20.78 0.04 20.56
N PHE A 278 -21.18 1.30 20.42
CA PHE A 278 -21.82 1.85 19.23
C PHE A 278 -21.30 3.26 18.95
N SER A 279 -21.36 3.70 17.69
CA SER A 279 -20.82 5.00 17.25
C SER A 279 -21.87 5.85 16.53
N THR A 280 -21.47 7.05 16.09
CA THR A 280 -22.33 7.90 15.24
C THR A 280 -22.75 7.26 13.91
N ARG A 281 -22.21 6.08 13.55
CA ARG A 281 -22.71 5.24 12.45
C ARG A 281 -24.21 4.99 12.55
N VAL A 282 -24.78 4.86 13.75
CA VAL A 282 -26.22 4.66 13.96
C VAL A 282 -27.06 5.75 13.27
N ILE A 283 -26.56 6.99 13.25
CA ILE A 283 -27.22 8.14 12.60
C ILE A 283 -27.19 7.97 11.08
N GLY A 284 -26.04 7.57 10.52
CA GLY A 284 -25.92 7.30 9.09
C GLY A 284 -26.85 6.17 8.62
N VAL A 285 -26.98 5.10 9.41
CA VAL A 285 -27.92 4.00 9.13
C VAL A 285 -29.37 4.50 9.12
N MET A 286 -29.77 5.29 10.11
CA MET A 286 -31.10 5.92 10.15
C MET A 286 -31.37 6.78 8.90
N VAL A 287 -30.40 7.59 8.47
CA VAL A 287 -30.52 8.42 7.25
C VAL A 287 -30.70 7.54 6.01
N MET A 288 -29.89 6.49 5.85
CA MET A 288 -29.95 5.61 4.69
C MET A 288 -31.28 4.84 4.60
N ILE A 289 -31.87 4.46 5.74
CA ILE A 289 -33.14 3.72 5.77
C ILE A 289 -34.32 4.67 5.51
N HIS A 290 -34.41 5.77 6.26
CA HIS A 290 -35.62 6.62 6.25
C HIS A 290 -35.62 7.72 5.19
N GLY A 291 -34.45 8.22 4.79
CA GLY A 291 -34.35 9.34 3.84
C GLY A 291 -35.00 9.02 2.49
N ASP A 292 -35.44 10.07 1.78
CA ASP A 292 -36.05 9.95 0.45
C ASP A 292 -35.55 11.04 -0.51
N ASN A 293 -36.14 11.14 -1.70
CA ASN A 293 -35.74 12.09 -2.74
C ASN A 293 -36.07 13.56 -2.42
N LYS A 294 -36.78 13.83 -1.32
CA LYS A 294 -36.97 15.20 -0.80
C LYS A 294 -35.92 15.60 0.23
N GLY A 295 -35.19 14.63 0.79
CA GLY A 295 -34.14 14.85 1.77
C GLY A 295 -34.24 13.93 2.98
N LEU A 296 -33.87 14.48 4.12
CA LEU A 296 -33.87 13.77 5.40
C LEU A 296 -35.30 13.43 5.83
N VAL A 297 -35.48 12.33 6.57
CA VAL A 297 -36.72 11.94 7.25
C VAL A 297 -36.33 11.48 8.65
N LEU A 298 -36.70 12.24 9.67
CA LEU A 298 -36.31 11.95 11.05
C LEU A 298 -37.43 11.24 11.82
N PRO A 299 -37.12 10.18 12.59
CA PRO A 299 -38.04 9.66 13.59
C PRO A 299 -38.36 10.75 14.64
N PRO A 300 -39.64 10.93 15.01
CA PRO A 300 -40.06 11.94 15.97
C PRO A 300 -39.30 11.95 17.30
N ARG A 301 -38.84 10.80 17.78
CA ARG A 301 -38.14 10.70 19.07
C ARG A 301 -36.78 11.40 19.05
N VAL A 302 -36.05 11.37 17.92
CA VAL A 302 -34.72 11.99 17.77
C VAL A 302 -34.72 13.30 16.96
N ALA A 303 -35.85 13.71 16.40
CA ALA A 303 -35.92 14.96 15.61
C ALA A 303 -35.76 16.22 16.48
N GLN A 304 -34.78 17.09 16.18
CA GLN A 304 -34.56 18.36 16.91
C GLN A 304 -35.81 19.25 16.92
N THR A 305 -36.47 19.33 15.77
CA THR A 305 -37.80 19.95 15.64
C THR A 305 -38.75 18.85 15.20
N GLN A 306 -39.74 18.54 16.03
CA GLN A 306 -40.79 17.57 15.71
C GLN A 306 -41.89 18.20 14.87
N ILE A 307 -42.24 19.45 15.20
CA ILE A 307 -43.33 20.19 14.57
C ILE A 307 -42.81 21.56 14.13
N VAL A 308 -42.99 21.87 12.85
CA VAL A 308 -42.78 23.24 12.35
C VAL A 308 -44.12 23.87 11.98
N MET A 309 -44.38 25.06 12.50
CA MET A 309 -45.57 25.84 12.18
C MET A 309 -45.21 26.93 11.18
N VAL A 310 -45.91 26.98 10.05
CA VAL A 310 -45.67 27.95 8.97
C VAL A 310 -46.94 28.79 8.76
N PRO A 311 -46.86 30.12 8.90
CA PRO A 311 -47.98 30.98 8.54
C PRO A 311 -48.18 30.99 7.02
N VAL A 312 -49.43 30.79 6.57
CA VAL A 312 -49.77 30.71 5.14
C VAL A 312 -50.85 31.74 4.78
N GLY A 313 -50.96 32.07 3.49
CA GLY A 313 -52.03 32.95 2.99
C GLY A 313 -51.92 34.42 3.40
N ILE A 314 -50.80 34.85 3.99
CA ILE A 314 -50.49 36.26 4.24
C ILE A 314 -50.09 36.89 2.89
N ASN A 315 -50.86 37.88 2.45
CA ASN A 315 -50.62 38.59 1.20
C ASN A 315 -50.68 40.11 1.42
N ARG A 316 -50.41 40.90 0.38
CA ARG A 316 -50.47 42.38 0.45
C ARG A 316 -51.84 42.95 0.88
N LYS A 317 -52.91 42.14 0.84
CA LYS A 317 -54.26 42.53 1.26
C LYS A 317 -54.55 42.20 2.73
N THR A 318 -53.65 41.48 3.42
CA THR A 318 -53.76 41.21 4.86
C THR A 318 -53.33 42.46 5.62
N SER A 319 -54.17 42.96 6.53
CA SER A 319 -53.82 44.10 7.38
C SER A 319 -52.70 43.72 8.36
N ALA A 320 -51.92 44.71 8.84
CA ALA A 320 -50.88 44.46 9.83
C ALA A 320 -51.47 43.86 11.12
N GLU A 321 -52.63 44.36 11.56
CA GLU A 321 -53.34 43.84 12.74
C GLU A 321 -53.78 42.38 12.58
N ASP A 322 -54.28 41.99 11.40
CA ASP A 322 -54.68 40.60 11.15
C ASP A 322 -53.48 39.65 11.07
N LYS A 323 -52.34 40.14 10.56
CA LYS A 323 -51.07 39.39 10.56
C LYS A 323 -50.60 39.15 11.99
N ASP A 324 -50.59 40.19 12.83
CA ASP A 324 -50.13 40.10 14.21
C ASP A 324 -51.04 39.16 15.03
N ARG A 325 -52.36 39.27 14.88
CA ARG A 325 -53.33 38.35 15.52
C ARG A 325 -53.09 36.88 15.15
N LEU A 326 -52.76 36.61 13.88
CA LEU A 326 -52.48 35.25 13.41
C LEU A 326 -51.17 34.71 13.98
N LEU A 327 -50.14 35.56 14.09
CA LEU A 327 -48.87 35.21 14.71
C LEU A 327 -49.03 34.95 16.22
N ASP A 328 -49.83 35.76 16.93
CA ASP A 328 -50.13 35.55 18.34
C ASP A 328 -50.80 34.19 18.58
N GLN A 329 -51.75 33.80 17.73
CA GLN A 329 -52.38 32.48 17.78
C GLN A 329 -51.37 31.34 17.55
N LEU A 330 -50.46 31.50 16.58
CA LEU A 330 -49.37 30.54 16.35
C LEU A 330 -48.45 30.40 17.56
N TYR A 331 -48.07 31.51 18.20
CA TYR A 331 -47.22 31.48 19.38
C TYR A 331 -47.93 30.89 20.61
N GLU A 332 -49.24 31.11 20.78
CA GLU A 332 -50.02 30.44 21.82
C GLU A 332 -50.14 28.94 21.56
N MET A 333 -50.38 28.50 20.31
CA MET A 333 -50.33 27.09 19.95
C MET A 333 -48.96 26.46 20.20
N ARG A 334 -47.87 27.13 19.82
CA ARG A 334 -46.50 26.70 20.13
C ARG A 334 -46.30 26.52 21.63
N LYS A 335 -46.77 27.46 22.44
CA LYS A 335 -46.67 27.42 23.90
C LYS A 335 -47.46 26.26 24.50
N MET A 336 -48.66 25.98 23.99
CA MET A 336 -49.46 24.81 24.38
C MET A 336 -48.73 23.50 24.06
N LEU A 337 -48.20 23.36 22.85
CA LEU A 337 -47.49 22.15 22.43
C LEU A 337 -46.18 21.95 23.21
N LYS A 338 -45.41 23.03 23.47
CA LYS A 338 -44.19 22.97 24.29
C LYS A 338 -44.47 22.55 25.73
N LYS A 339 -45.62 22.93 26.32
CA LYS A 339 -46.04 22.46 27.65
C LYS A 339 -46.26 20.95 27.71
N LEU A 340 -46.58 20.31 26.58
CA LEU A 340 -46.71 18.85 26.45
C LEU A 340 -45.38 18.15 26.18
N GLY A 341 -44.25 18.88 26.21
CA GLY A 341 -42.92 18.32 25.92
C GLY A 341 -42.57 18.23 24.43
N LEU A 342 -43.44 18.73 23.53
CA LEU A 342 -43.21 18.67 22.09
C LEU A 342 -42.22 19.76 21.63
N ARG A 343 -41.33 19.38 20.71
CA ARG A 343 -40.31 20.27 20.16
C ARG A 343 -40.84 21.03 18.94
N VAL A 344 -41.33 22.25 19.18
CA VAL A 344 -42.07 23.05 18.18
C VAL A 344 -41.37 24.37 17.83
N GLU A 345 -41.23 24.60 16.52
CA GLU A 345 -40.70 25.83 15.94
C GLU A 345 -41.73 26.55 15.07
N VAL A 346 -41.66 27.88 15.01
CA VAL A 346 -42.54 28.71 14.18
C VAL A 346 -41.68 29.48 13.18
N ASP A 347 -41.86 29.23 11.89
CA ASP A 347 -41.05 29.86 10.85
C ASP A 347 -41.69 31.14 10.32
N THR A 348 -41.34 32.25 10.95
CA THR A 348 -41.78 33.60 10.59
C THR A 348 -40.80 34.35 9.68
N ARG A 349 -39.75 33.70 9.17
CA ARG A 349 -38.73 34.35 8.32
C ARG A 349 -39.38 35.08 7.15
N GLU A 350 -39.11 36.37 7.02
CA GLU A 350 -39.60 37.19 5.91
C GLU A 350 -38.69 37.02 4.68
N GLY A 351 -39.19 37.37 3.48
CA GLY A 351 -38.44 37.21 2.22
C GLY A 351 -38.50 35.82 1.59
N TYR A 352 -39.00 34.80 2.30
CA TYR A 352 -39.22 33.45 1.77
C TYR A 352 -40.70 33.13 1.61
N THR A 353 -41.06 32.49 0.48
CA THR A 353 -42.44 32.03 0.26
C THR A 353 -42.76 30.83 1.15
N PRO A 354 -44.05 30.57 1.47
CA PRO A 354 -44.42 29.36 2.20
C PRO A 354 -43.93 28.07 1.53
N ALA A 355 -43.99 27.99 0.20
CA ALA A 355 -43.49 26.85 -0.57
C ALA A 355 -41.98 26.64 -0.39
N TRP A 356 -41.20 27.72 -0.34
CA TRP A 356 -39.76 27.62 -0.05
C TRP A 356 -39.52 27.08 1.36
N LYS A 357 -40.27 27.59 2.36
CA LYS A 357 -40.18 27.10 3.75
C LYS A 357 -40.57 25.63 3.85
N PHE A 358 -41.61 25.22 3.13
CA PHE A 358 -42.03 23.82 3.09
C PHE A 358 -40.89 22.92 2.63
N ASN A 359 -40.22 23.28 1.53
CA ASN A 359 -39.08 22.54 1.01
C ASN A 359 -37.89 22.54 1.98
N ASP A 360 -37.55 23.67 2.59
CA ASP A 360 -36.45 23.78 3.57
C ASP A 360 -36.66 22.84 4.77
N TRP A 361 -37.88 22.80 5.33
CA TRP A 361 -38.20 21.94 6.47
C TRP A 361 -38.44 20.47 6.08
N GLU A 362 -38.96 20.21 4.88
CA GLU A 362 -39.05 18.84 4.34
C GLU A 362 -37.64 18.26 4.14
N MET A 363 -36.71 19.03 3.57
CA MET A 363 -35.32 18.59 3.38
C MET A 363 -34.59 18.33 4.70
N LYS A 364 -34.87 19.12 5.74
CA LYS A 364 -34.36 18.91 7.11
C LYS A 364 -35.07 17.79 7.88
N GLY A 365 -36.07 17.16 7.28
CA GLY A 365 -36.73 15.98 7.83
C GLY A 365 -37.60 16.21 9.05
N VAL A 366 -38.18 17.41 9.21
CA VAL A 366 -39.13 17.69 10.30
C VAL A 366 -40.36 16.78 10.15
N PRO A 367 -40.71 15.96 11.16
CA PRO A 367 -41.78 14.96 11.04
C PRO A 367 -43.15 15.52 10.66
N LEU A 368 -43.55 16.64 11.27
CA LEU A 368 -44.88 17.23 11.11
C LEU A 368 -44.77 18.71 10.76
N ARG A 369 -45.32 19.11 9.62
CA ARG A 369 -45.54 20.51 9.29
C ARG A 369 -46.99 20.89 9.59
N MET A 370 -47.18 22.00 10.30
CA MET A 370 -48.47 22.63 10.54
C MET A 370 -48.55 23.94 9.77
N GLU A 371 -49.67 24.15 9.10
CA GLU A 371 -49.96 25.30 8.25
C GLU A 371 -51.15 26.04 8.83
N PHE A 372 -50.99 27.34 9.07
CA PHE A 372 -52.04 28.16 9.65
C PHE A 372 -52.17 29.49 8.93
N GLY A 373 -53.30 29.71 8.28
CA GLY A 373 -53.62 30.94 7.57
C GLY A 373 -54.96 31.54 7.99
N PRO A 374 -55.35 32.68 7.38
CA PRO A 374 -56.61 33.36 7.71
C PRO A 374 -57.87 32.50 7.47
N LYS A 375 -57.81 31.50 6.58
CA LYS A 375 -58.90 30.54 6.34
C LYS A 375 -59.02 29.51 7.46
N ASP A 376 -57.88 29.02 7.93
CA ASP A 376 -57.80 28.03 9.01
C ASP A 376 -58.21 28.68 10.35
N ALA A 377 -57.78 29.91 10.59
CA ALA A 377 -58.19 30.71 11.75
C ALA A 377 -59.71 30.94 11.82
N LYS A 378 -60.36 31.19 10.68
CA LYS A 378 -61.84 31.32 10.60
C LYS A 378 -62.57 30.00 10.84
N SER A 379 -61.94 28.89 10.49
CA SER A 379 -62.53 27.55 10.61
C SER A 379 -62.13 26.85 11.92
N HIS A 380 -61.33 27.50 12.77
CA HIS A 380 -60.77 26.98 14.02
C HIS A 380 -60.03 25.64 13.86
N VAL A 381 -59.35 25.46 12.74
CA VAL A 381 -58.53 24.27 12.44
C VAL A 381 -57.07 24.65 12.14
N VAL A 382 -56.18 23.68 12.16
CA VAL A 382 -54.81 23.75 11.66
C VAL A 382 -54.66 22.68 10.60
N SER A 383 -54.18 23.07 9.42
CA SER A 383 -53.84 22.11 8.36
C SER A 383 -52.47 21.51 8.65
N TYR A 384 -52.26 20.23 8.35
CA TYR A 384 -50.97 19.58 8.58
C TYR A 384 -50.53 18.71 7.40
N ALA A 385 -49.22 18.47 7.30
CA ALA A 385 -48.60 17.56 6.37
C ALA A 385 -47.54 16.71 7.10
N VAL A 386 -47.58 15.39 6.90
CA VAL A 386 -46.67 14.41 7.48
C VAL A 386 -45.49 14.17 6.54
N ARG A 387 -44.26 14.18 7.06
CA ARG A 387 -43.05 14.12 6.24
C ARG A 387 -42.79 12.77 5.57
N HIS A 388 -43.00 11.67 6.27
CA HIS A 388 -42.56 10.34 5.81
C HIS A 388 -43.44 9.75 4.69
N ASN A 389 -44.72 10.14 4.62
CA ASN A 389 -45.71 9.62 3.66
C ASN A 389 -46.45 10.72 2.87
N ASN A 390 -46.22 12.01 3.16
CA ASN A 390 -46.90 13.16 2.58
C ASN A 390 -48.42 13.23 2.82
N GLU A 391 -48.94 12.49 3.80
CA GLU A 391 -50.35 12.60 4.19
C GLU A 391 -50.67 13.99 4.71
N LYS A 392 -51.86 14.48 4.34
CA LYS A 392 -52.35 15.80 4.73
C LYS A 392 -53.70 15.67 5.40
N GLY A 393 -53.94 16.52 6.39
CA GLY A 393 -55.21 16.57 7.09
C GLY A 393 -55.42 17.90 7.79
N THR A 394 -56.49 17.97 8.58
CA THR A 394 -56.80 19.11 9.44
C THR A 394 -57.08 18.63 10.85
N MET A 395 -56.69 19.43 11.84
CA MET A 395 -56.98 19.17 13.25
C MET A 395 -57.61 20.41 13.90
N PRO A 396 -58.63 20.26 14.76
CA PRO A 396 -59.18 21.38 15.52
C PRO A 396 -58.12 22.03 16.40
N VAL A 397 -58.07 23.37 16.45
CA VAL A 397 -57.11 24.10 17.31
C VAL A 397 -57.26 23.70 18.78
N ALA A 398 -58.48 23.41 19.22
CA ALA A 398 -58.77 22.97 20.59
C ALA A 398 -58.16 21.59 20.94
N GLU A 399 -57.94 20.72 19.96
CA GLU A 399 -57.44 19.36 20.16
C GLU A 399 -56.00 19.17 19.65
N ILE A 400 -55.31 20.27 19.29
CA ILE A 400 -53.99 20.24 18.66
C ILE A 400 -52.97 19.45 19.47
N GLY A 401 -52.98 19.56 20.81
CA GLY A 401 -52.05 18.85 21.69
C GLY A 401 -52.18 17.33 21.64
N PRO A 402 -53.34 16.77 22.03
CA PRO A 402 -53.59 15.33 21.97
C PRO A 402 -53.51 14.73 20.57
N GLN A 403 -53.94 15.47 19.53
CA GLN A 403 -53.85 14.98 18.15
C GLN A 403 -52.41 14.98 17.63
N ALA A 404 -51.63 16.04 17.86
CA ALA A 404 -50.24 16.08 17.44
C ALA A 404 -49.39 15.00 18.14
N THR A 405 -49.63 14.77 19.44
CA THR A 405 -48.92 13.72 20.20
C THR A 405 -49.20 12.33 19.63
N ARG A 406 -50.48 12.00 19.40
CA ARG A 406 -50.87 10.73 18.78
C ARG A 406 -50.29 10.57 17.38
N LEU A 407 -50.28 11.64 16.58
CA LEU A 407 -49.76 11.60 15.23
C LEU A 407 -48.24 11.38 15.21
N LEU A 408 -47.48 11.98 16.12
CA LEU A 408 -46.03 11.74 16.22
C LEU A 408 -45.71 10.29 16.64
N GLU A 409 -46.46 9.70 17.58
CA GLU A 409 -46.28 8.27 17.90
C GLU A 409 -46.67 7.36 16.72
N GLN A 410 -47.74 7.71 15.99
CA GLN A 410 -48.11 6.98 14.78
C GLN A 410 -47.03 7.07 13.70
N ILE A 411 -46.44 8.25 13.49
CA ILE A 411 -45.32 8.42 12.55
C ILE A 411 -44.13 7.54 12.93
N GLN A 412 -43.75 7.49 14.22
CA GLN A 412 -42.65 6.64 14.69
C GLN A 412 -42.94 5.16 14.36
N LYS A 413 -44.16 4.71 14.65
CA LYS A 413 -44.60 3.34 14.38
C LYS A 413 -44.61 3.02 12.88
N ASP A 414 -45.23 3.88 12.07
CA ASP A 414 -45.32 3.68 10.62
C ASP A 414 -43.94 3.60 9.96
N MET A 415 -43.00 4.43 10.42
CA MET A 415 -41.61 4.40 9.96
C MET A 415 -40.94 3.06 10.28
N TYR A 416 -41.12 2.56 11.51
CA TYR A 416 -40.58 1.25 11.92
C TYR A 416 -41.22 0.11 11.12
N ASP A 417 -42.56 0.07 11.05
CA ASP A 417 -43.30 -0.99 10.36
C ASP A 417 -42.93 -1.06 8.87
N LYS A 418 -42.77 0.10 8.22
CA LYS A 418 -42.30 0.20 6.84
C LYS A 418 -40.88 -0.34 6.68
N ALA A 419 -39.95 0.05 7.55
CA ALA A 419 -38.56 -0.41 7.49
C ALA A 419 -38.46 -1.92 7.78
N ASN A 420 -39.22 -2.43 8.75
CA ASN A 420 -39.24 -3.84 9.12
C ASN A 420 -39.84 -4.72 8.02
N LEU A 421 -40.91 -4.25 7.36
CA LEU A 421 -41.45 -4.90 6.18
C LEU A 421 -40.42 -4.96 5.05
N ALA A 422 -39.72 -3.86 4.78
CA ALA A 422 -38.67 -3.84 3.76
C ALA A 422 -37.53 -4.82 4.11
N TYR A 423 -37.07 -4.85 5.36
CA TYR A 423 -36.00 -5.76 5.77
C TYR A 423 -36.43 -7.24 5.69
N SER A 424 -37.61 -7.58 6.23
CA SER A 424 -38.13 -8.95 6.18
C SER A 424 -38.34 -9.47 4.76
N GLN A 425 -38.80 -8.62 3.83
CA GLN A 425 -38.96 -8.99 2.42
C GLN A 425 -37.65 -9.30 1.72
N HIS A 426 -36.55 -8.61 2.09
CA HIS A 426 -35.22 -8.81 1.51
C HIS A 426 -34.36 -9.83 2.25
N ARG A 427 -34.87 -10.44 3.32
CA ARG A 427 -34.19 -11.53 4.04
C ARG A 427 -34.72 -12.87 3.53
N LYS A 428 -33.97 -13.52 2.65
CA LYS A 428 -34.37 -14.77 1.98
C LYS A 428 -33.74 -15.99 2.64
N VAL A 429 -34.55 -16.97 3.01
CA VAL A 429 -34.05 -18.29 3.46
C VAL A 429 -33.81 -19.14 2.23
N ILE A 430 -32.59 -19.59 2.02
CA ILE A 430 -32.16 -20.30 0.81
C ILE A 430 -31.61 -21.67 1.18
N GLY A 431 -32.19 -22.70 0.57
CA GLY A 431 -31.81 -24.11 0.75
C GLY A 431 -31.00 -24.70 -0.40
N ASN A 432 -30.66 -23.91 -1.42
CA ASN A 432 -29.89 -24.37 -2.59
C ASN A 432 -28.83 -23.32 -2.97
N TRP A 433 -27.60 -23.74 -3.23
CA TRP A 433 -26.47 -22.84 -3.52
C TRP A 433 -26.70 -22.04 -4.81
N ASP A 434 -27.31 -22.65 -5.82
CA ASP A 434 -27.55 -22.02 -7.12
C ASP A 434 -28.47 -20.78 -7.03
N GLU A 435 -29.25 -20.66 -5.96
CA GLU A 435 -30.14 -19.52 -5.70
C GLU A 435 -29.45 -18.36 -4.96
N VAL A 436 -28.25 -18.58 -4.40
CA VAL A 436 -27.55 -17.60 -3.56
C VAL A 436 -27.12 -16.38 -4.37
N THR A 437 -26.36 -16.56 -5.45
CA THR A 437 -25.88 -15.45 -6.28
C THR A 437 -27.03 -14.64 -6.90
N PRO A 438 -28.07 -15.26 -7.51
CA PRO A 438 -29.23 -14.52 -8.00
C PRO A 438 -29.98 -13.72 -6.92
N ALA A 439 -30.07 -14.26 -5.70
CA ALA A 439 -30.70 -13.54 -4.59
C ALA A 439 -29.89 -12.32 -4.16
N LEU A 440 -28.55 -12.43 -4.10
CA LEU A 440 -27.64 -11.32 -3.81
C LEU A 440 -27.72 -10.23 -4.89
N ASP A 441 -27.71 -10.62 -6.17
CA ASP A 441 -27.86 -9.69 -7.30
C ASP A 441 -29.19 -8.92 -7.25
N SER A 442 -30.23 -9.58 -6.75
CA SER A 442 -31.53 -8.97 -6.49
C SER A 442 -31.57 -8.14 -5.21
N LYS A 443 -30.39 -7.71 -4.70
CA LYS A 443 -30.19 -6.91 -3.50
C LYS A 443 -30.76 -7.56 -2.24
N ASN A 444 -30.72 -8.87 -2.06
CA ASN A 444 -31.20 -9.51 -0.83
C ASN A 444 -30.06 -9.83 0.14
N VAL A 445 -30.38 -9.96 1.42
CA VAL A 445 -29.54 -10.70 2.38
C VAL A 445 -30.08 -12.12 2.52
N VAL A 446 -29.17 -13.10 2.56
CA VAL A 446 -29.53 -14.51 2.53
C VAL A 446 -29.28 -15.17 3.88
N LEU A 447 -30.15 -16.11 4.23
CA LEU A 447 -29.98 -17.02 5.35
C LEU A 447 -29.82 -18.42 4.78
N ILE A 448 -28.60 -18.95 4.88
CA ILE A 448 -28.21 -20.25 4.33
C ILE A 448 -27.77 -21.20 5.45
N PRO A 449 -28.03 -22.51 5.34
CA PRO A 449 -27.39 -23.52 6.18
C PRO A 449 -25.86 -23.48 5.99
N PHE A 450 -25.13 -23.21 7.06
CA PHE A 450 -23.69 -22.99 7.02
C PHE A 450 -22.96 -23.83 8.08
N CYS A 451 -21.83 -24.43 7.72
CA CYS A 451 -21.05 -25.32 8.61
C CYS A 451 -20.21 -24.57 9.66
N LEU A 452 -20.15 -23.24 9.59
CA LEU A 452 -19.38 -22.36 10.48
C LEU A 452 -17.84 -22.51 10.37
N ASP A 453 -17.33 -23.32 9.43
CA ASP A 453 -15.89 -23.42 9.17
C ASP A 453 -15.38 -22.17 8.42
N GLY A 454 -14.34 -21.54 8.96
CA GLY A 454 -13.71 -20.37 8.38
C GLY A 454 -13.17 -20.59 6.96
N LYS A 455 -12.74 -21.80 6.60
CA LYS A 455 -12.35 -22.12 5.21
C LYS A 455 -13.54 -22.07 4.25
N CYS A 456 -14.71 -22.51 4.73
CA CYS A 456 -15.93 -22.44 3.94
C CYS A 456 -16.38 -20.98 3.77
N GLU A 457 -16.21 -20.14 4.78
CA GLU A 457 -16.52 -18.71 4.69
C GLU A 457 -15.66 -18.00 3.63
N GLU A 458 -14.35 -18.26 3.60
CA GLU A 458 -13.47 -17.67 2.59
C GLU A 458 -13.81 -18.18 1.18
N ARG A 459 -14.16 -19.46 1.03
CA ARG A 459 -14.62 -20.01 -0.25
C ARG A 459 -15.93 -19.38 -0.72
N ILE A 460 -16.89 -19.15 0.18
CA ILE A 460 -18.15 -18.45 -0.12
C ILE A 460 -17.86 -17.05 -0.65
N LYS A 461 -16.96 -16.32 0.01
CA LYS A 461 -16.53 -14.99 -0.40
C LYS A 461 -15.88 -15.00 -1.77
N GLN A 462 -15.00 -15.97 -2.05
CA GLN A 462 -14.40 -16.12 -3.38
C GLN A 462 -15.44 -16.40 -4.47
N LEU A 463 -16.34 -17.37 -4.25
CA LEU A 463 -17.35 -17.77 -5.24
C LEU A 463 -18.42 -16.72 -5.54
N THR A 464 -18.67 -15.81 -4.61
CA THR A 464 -19.66 -14.74 -4.76
C THR A 464 -19.04 -13.41 -5.19
N THR A 465 -17.72 -13.37 -5.40
CA THR A 465 -17.04 -12.21 -5.99
C THR A 465 -17.21 -12.32 -7.51
N LYS A 466 -17.90 -11.35 -8.13
CA LYS A 466 -18.03 -11.24 -9.60
C LYS A 466 -16.93 -10.39 -10.18
N GLU A 467 -16.35 -10.82 -11.29
CA GLU A 467 -15.31 -10.10 -12.03
C GLU A 467 -15.86 -9.15 -13.13
N ASP A 468 -17.17 -9.15 -13.38
CA ASP A 468 -17.83 -8.34 -14.41
C ASP A 468 -18.84 -7.32 -13.82
N ASP A 469 -18.98 -6.18 -14.52
CA ASP A 469 -19.76 -4.96 -14.26
C ASP A 469 -19.09 -3.84 -13.42
N LEU A 470 -18.30 -2.99 -14.09
CA LEU A 470 -18.07 -1.60 -13.68
C LEU A 470 -18.62 -0.64 -14.75
N GLY A 471 -19.93 -0.45 -14.72
CA GLY A 471 -20.52 0.80 -15.21
C GLY A 471 -20.22 1.91 -14.19
N ASP A 472 -19.62 3.01 -14.66
CA ASP A 472 -19.49 4.41 -14.17
C ASP A 472 -19.61 4.80 -12.68
N GLN A 473 -19.61 3.87 -11.71
CA GLN A 473 -19.60 4.15 -10.28
C GLN A 473 -18.67 3.15 -9.57
N GLY A 474 -17.46 3.62 -9.25
CA GLY A 474 -16.36 2.83 -8.72
C GLY A 474 -16.57 2.21 -7.33
N THR A 475 -17.39 1.17 -7.23
CA THR A 475 -17.37 0.22 -6.11
C THR A 475 -17.26 -1.20 -6.61
N ALA A 476 -16.09 -1.82 -6.45
CA ALA A 476 -15.91 -3.25 -6.67
C ALA A 476 -16.98 -4.06 -5.92
N SER A 477 -17.56 -5.06 -6.58
CA SER A 477 -18.44 -6.04 -5.95
C SER A 477 -17.61 -6.88 -4.98
N MET A 478 -17.69 -6.56 -3.69
CA MET A 478 -17.06 -7.38 -2.64
C MET A 478 -17.87 -8.67 -2.51
N GLY A 479 -17.19 -9.83 -2.55
CA GLY A 479 -17.82 -11.12 -2.28
C GLY A 479 -18.60 -11.12 -0.96
N MET A 480 -19.66 -11.94 -0.91
CA MET A 480 -20.52 -12.08 0.25
C MET A 480 -19.71 -12.52 1.47
N LYS A 481 -20.03 -11.94 2.62
CA LYS A 481 -19.48 -12.29 3.94
C LYS A 481 -20.59 -12.68 4.89
N SER A 482 -20.25 -13.42 5.95
CA SER A 482 -21.22 -13.65 7.02
C SER A 482 -21.49 -12.35 7.78
N LEU A 483 -22.77 -12.09 8.06
CA LEU A 483 -23.19 -10.95 8.89
C LEU A 483 -23.26 -11.39 10.35
N CYS A 484 -24.17 -12.31 10.67
CA CYS A 484 -24.27 -12.97 11.96
C CYS A 484 -25.01 -14.30 11.83
N ILE A 485 -24.92 -15.13 12.87
CA ILE A 485 -25.78 -16.27 13.15
C ILE A 485 -26.96 -15.74 13.97
N PRO A 486 -28.17 -15.61 13.38
CA PRO A 486 -29.30 -15.01 14.08
C PRO A 486 -29.74 -15.85 15.29
N PHE A 487 -30.22 -15.21 16.36
CA PHE A 487 -30.79 -15.96 17.49
C PHE A 487 -32.11 -16.65 17.10
N GLU A 488 -32.91 -15.98 16.28
CA GLU A 488 -34.13 -16.54 15.70
C GLU A 488 -33.77 -17.39 14.48
N GLN A 489 -33.69 -18.70 14.67
CA GLN A 489 -33.40 -19.67 13.61
C GLN A 489 -34.70 -20.15 12.93
N PRO A 490 -34.75 -20.24 11.58
CA PRO A 490 -35.87 -20.84 10.86
C PRO A 490 -35.99 -22.33 11.26
N GLY A 491 -37.23 -22.81 11.41
CA GLY A 491 -37.58 -24.02 12.16
C GLY A 491 -36.73 -25.28 11.89
N LYS A 492 -36.51 -26.08 12.95
CA LYS A 492 -35.80 -27.37 12.95
C LYS A 492 -36.36 -28.35 11.90
N GLN A 493 -35.85 -28.33 10.68
CA GLN A 493 -35.90 -29.51 9.81
C GLN A 493 -34.61 -30.29 10.04
N SER A 494 -34.73 -31.38 10.78
CA SER A 494 -33.73 -32.43 10.84
C SER A 494 -33.40 -32.90 9.42
N SER A 495 -32.10 -32.92 9.08
CA SER A 495 -31.50 -33.47 7.86
C SER A 495 -31.60 -32.68 6.55
N THR A 496 -31.44 -31.35 6.56
CA THR A 496 -31.02 -30.64 5.35
C THR A 496 -29.51 -30.80 5.14
N PRO A 497 -29.04 -31.37 4.01
CA PRO A 497 -27.62 -31.47 3.70
C PRO A 497 -26.97 -30.09 3.68
N PHE A 498 -25.72 -30.01 4.14
CA PHE A 498 -24.88 -28.81 4.01
C PHE A 498 -24.90 -28.28 2.57
N ILE A 499 -25.19 -26.99 2.42
CA ILE A 499 -25.17 -26.29 1.14
C ILE A 499 -23.85 -25.54 1.06
N GLY A 500 -22.85 -26.22 0.53
CA GLY A 500 -21.61 -25.63 0.07
C GLY A 500 -21.25 -26.19 -1.30
N PRO A 501 -20.43 -25.50 -2.08
CA PRO A 501 -19.90 -26.03 -3.34
C PRO A 501 -19.27 -27.41 -3.09
N PRO A 502 -19.40 -28.38 -4.01
CA PRO A 502 -19.02 -29.77 -3.75
C PRO A 502 -17.60 -29.85 -3.16
N MET A 503 -17.52 -30.33 -1.92
CA MET A 503 -16.30 -30.92 -1.39
C MET A 503 -16.27 -32.36 -1.86
N ASN A 504 -15.11 -32.81 -2.33
CA ASN A 504 -14.91 -34.21 -2.70
C ASN A 504 -15.31 -35.08 -1.49
N ARG A 505 -16.41 -35.82 -1.63
CA ARG A 505 -16.92 -36.77 -0.63
C ARG A 505 -16.08 -38.04 -0.70
N ASP A 506 -14.89 -38.00 -0.12
CA ASP A 506 -14.12 -39.20 0.24
C ASP A 506 -13.58 -39.14 1.68
N ALA A 507 -14.03 -38.16 2.47
CA ALA A 507 -13.76 -38.12 3.90
C ALA A 507 -15.09 -38.01 4.64
N VAL A 508 -15.26 -38.85 5.66
CA VAL A 508 -16.39 -38.92 6.61
C VAL A 508 -17.44 -40.00 6.26
N GLU A 509 -17.03 -41.25 6.32
CA GLU A 509 -17.74 -42.32 7.04
C GLU A 509 -16.70 -43.24 7.68
N GLY A 510 -16.70 -43.36 9.02
CA GLY A 510 -15.84 -44.30 9.74
C GLY A 510 -15.55 -43.89 11.18
N ASP A 511 -15.85 -44.80 12.12
CA ASP A 511 -15.83 -44.66 13.57
C ASP A 511 -14.47 -44.29 14.22
N SER A 512 -14.59 -43.70 15.42
CA SER A 512 -13.73 -43.78 16.62
C SER A 512 -12.19 -43.91 16.50
N GLU A 513 -11.50 -43.04 17.26
CA GLU A 513 -10.08 -43.07 17.70
C GLU A 513 -9.01 -42.29 16.88
N PRO A 514 -7.89 -41.86 17.53
CA PRO A 514 -7.42 -40.47 17.49
C PRO A 514 -6.56 -40.13 16.26
N ALA A 515 -6.66 -38.84 15.89
CA ALA A 515 -6.06 -38.24 14.71
C ALA A 515 -4.55 -38.54 14.55
N ARG A 516 -4.23 -39.27 13.47
CA ARG A 516 -2.94 -39.18 12.78
C ARG A 516 -3.05 -38.10 11.72
N GLU A 517 -2.05 -37.22 11.70
CA GLU A 517 -1.82 -36.17 10.72
C GLU A 517 -1.86 -36.74 9.29
N ALA A 518 -2.66 -36.13 8.42
CA ALA A 518 -2.66 -36.37 6.97
C ALA A 518 -2.95 -35.05 6.23
N GLU A 519 -2.28 -34.91 5.09
CA GLU A 519 -1.78 -33.68 4.47
C GLU A 519 -2.84 -32.77 3.81
N MET A 520 -2.55 -31.46 3.83
CA MET A 520 -3.32 -30.38 3.20
C MET A 520 -3.08 -30.32 1.67
N PRO A 521 -4.11 -30.08 0.84
CA PRO A 521 -3.90 -29.59 -0.53
C PRO A 521 -3.58 -28.08 -0.50
N LEU A 522 -2.46 -27.73 -1.14
CA LEU A 522 -1.89 -26.39 -1.23
C LEU A 522 -2.75 -25.45 -2.10
N SER A 523 -3.16 -24.32 -1.51
CA SER A 523 -3.62 -23.10 -2.20
C SER A 523 -2.50 -22.53 -3.09
N PRO A 524 -2.79 -21.79 -4.19
CA PRO A 524 -1.77 -21.05 -4.90
C PRO A 524 -1.09 -20.10 -3.91
N VAL A 525 0.23 -20.23 -3.89
CA VAL A 525 1.13 -19.56 -2.97
C VAL A 525 1.10 -18.06 -3.28
N LEU A 526 0.50 -17.27 -2.40
CA LEU A 526 1.05 -15.95 -2.10
C LEU A 526 2.48 -16.24 -1.67
N THR A 527 3.45 -15.96 -2.54
CA THR A 527 4.85 -16.01 -2.19
C THR A 527 5.04 -14.97 -1.09
N VAL A 528 4.93 -15.44 0.16
CA VAL A 528 5.66 -14.86 1.26
C VAL A 528 7.08 -14.80 0.75
N VAL A 529 7.53 -13.61 0.39
CA VAL A 529 8.94 -13.39 0.08
C VAL A 529 9.68 -13.94 1.30
N SER A 530 10.52 -14.96 1.10
CA SER A 530 11.19 -15.68 2.18
C SER A 530 12.26 -14.81 2.83
N GLY A 531 11.82 -13.73 3.47
CA GLY A 531 12.64 -12.82 4.24
C GLY A 531 12.86 -13.31 5.68
N PRO A 532 13.70 -12.61 6.44
CA PRO A 532 14.13 -12.98 7.78
C PRO A 532 12.97 -12.98 8.77
N ALA A 533 11.82 -12.36 8.48
CA ALA A 533 10.63 -12.50 9.30
C ALA A 533 10.06 -13.94 9.26
N PHE A 534 10.05 -14.56 8.06
CA PHE A 534 9.68 -15.95 7.89
C PHE A 534 10.78 -16.88 8.42
N GLU A 535 12.06 -16.62 8.10
CA GLU A 535 13.18 -17.42 8.62
C GLU A 535 13.32 -17.33 10.15
N CYS A 536 13.03 -16.18 10.75
CA CYS A 536 13.00 -15.99 12.21
C CYS A 536 11.78 -16.68 12.83
N SER A 537 10.62 -16.65 12.18
CA SER A 537 9.44 -17.44 12.62
C SER A 537 9.72 -18.94 12.57
N VAL A 538 10.41 -19.41 11.53
CA VAL A 538 10.85 -20.81 11.39
C VAL A 538 11.95 -21.16 12.39
N ARG A 539 12.95 -20.30 12.61
CA ARG A 539 13.98 -20.51 13.65
C ARG A 539 13.38 -20.52 15.04
N THR A 540 12.42 -19.65 15.32
CA THR A 540 11.70 -19.62 16.61
C THR A 540 10.88 -20.90 16.78
N MET A 541 10.15 -21.34 15.75
CA MET A 541 9.46 -22.63 15.76
C MET A 541 10.40 -23.83 15.96
N VAL A 542 11.57 -23.84 15.30
CA VAL A 542 12.57 -24.92 15.46
C VAL A 542 13.22 -24.87 16.85
N ARG A 543 13.44 -23.68 17.42
CA ARG A 543 13.96 -23.51 18.79
C ARG A 543 12.94 -23.97 19.83
N ASP A 544 11.68 -23.59 19.66
CA ASP A 544 10.58 -23.99 20.53
C ASP A 544 10.30 -25.50 20.46
N HIS A 545 10.56 -26.13 19.30
CA HIS A 545 10.46 -27.58 19.14
C HIS A 545 11.63 -28.34 19.80
N VAL A 546 12.85 -27.78 19.79
CA VAL A 546 14.04 -28.38 20.42
C VAL A 546 14.03 -28.17 21.94
N ASP A 547 13.53 -27.03 22.43
CA ASP A 547 13.42 -26.76 23.87
C ASP A 547 12.25 -27.53 24.52
N ASN A 548 11.18 -27.83 23.77
CA ASN A 548 10.09 -28.68 24.26
C ASN A 548 10.46 -30.18 24.37
N GLN A 549 11.50 -30.65 23.68
CA GLN A 549 11.96 -32.05 23.80
C GLN A 549 12.99 -32.28 24.92
N ASN A 550 13.59 -31.23 25.49
CA ASN A 550 14.67 -31.36 26.48
C ASN A 550 14.31 -30.96 27.92
N SER A 551 13.02 -30.94 28.28
CA SER A 551 12.58 -30.60 29.65
C SER A 551 12.72 -31.72 30.70
N HIS A 552 13.57 -32.73 30.45
CA HIS A 552 14.05 -33.67 31.48
C HIS A 552 15.58 -33.84 31.45
N SER A 553 16.30 -32.86 32.02
CA SER A 553 17.53 -32.96 32.84
C SER A 553 18.46 -31.74 32.66
N SER A 554 18.92 -31.16 33.77
CA SER A 554 19.91 -30.05 33.79
C SER A 554 21.36 -30.57 33.82
N PRO A 555 22.38 -29.70 33.76
CA PRO A 555 22.92 -29.03 32.58
C PRO A 555 24.36 -29.49 32.28
N ALA A 556 24.76 -29.58 31.02
CA ALA A 556 26.19 -29.71 30.66
C ALA A 556 26.52 -29.12 29.30
N THR A 557 27.53 -28.26 29.32
CA THR A 557 28.28 -27.67 28.21
C THR A 557 28.98 -28.76 27.37
N SER A 558 28.76 -28.81 26.05
CA SER A 558 29.78 -28.99 25.00
C SER A 558 29.20 -29.52 23.67
N ILE A 559 29.43 -28.75 22.60
CA ILE A 559 29.82 -29.13 21.22
C ILE A 559 29.39 -30.54 20.72
N ILE A 560 28.62 -30.60 19.62
CA ILE A 560 28.83 -31.54 18.51
C ILE A 560 28.34 -30.90 17.19
N THR A 561 29.29 -30.78 16.27
CA THR A 561 29.18 -30.59 14.81
C THR A 561 28.86 -31.91 14.11
N SER A 562 28.25 -31.83 12.90
CA SER A 562 28.04 -32.90 11.89
C SER A 562 26.82 -33.82 12.12
N ALA A 563 26.01 -34.24 11.15
CA ALA A 563 26.00 -34.10 9.70
C ALA A 563 24.57 -34.30 9.16
N GLY A 564 24.22 -33.57 8.09
CA GLY A 564 23.03 -33.79 7.28
C GLY A 564 23.32 -33.25 5.89
N ASN A 565 23.69 -34.14 4.97
CA ASN A 565 24.05 -33.82 3.59
C ASN A 565 22.85 -33.28 2.82
N GLY A 566 22.79 -31.96 2.67
CA GLY A 566 22.04 -31.23 1.66
C GLY A 566 22.68 -29.85 1.52
N PRO A 567 22.77 -29.24 0.33
CA PRO A 567 23.33 -27.90 0.21
C PRO A 567 22.52 -26.96 1.11
N PRO A 568 23.14 -26.18 2.00
CA PRO A 568 22.40 -25.32 2.91
C PRO A 568 21.62 -24.30 2.05
N LYS A 569 20.29 -24.28 2.18
CA LYS A 569 19.48 -23.19 1.60
C LYS A 569 19.98 -21.87 2.23
N GLN A 570 20.71 -21.08 1.44
CA GLN A 570 21.20 -19.77 1.84
C GLN A 570 20.02 -18.88 2.23
N SER A 571 20.11 -18.23 3.39
CA SER A 571 19.19 -17.16 3.77
C SER A 571 19.12 -16.12 2.65
N GLN A 572 17.93 -15.64 2.29
CA GLN A 572 17.79 -14.56 1.31
C GLN A 572 18.46 -13.25 1.77
N TRP A 573 18.80 -13.12 3.06
CA TRP A 573 19.41 -11.92 3.63
C TRP A 573 20.85 -12.17 4.06
N ASN A 574 21.79 -11.87 3.17
CA ASN A 574 23.21 -11.82 3.50
C ASN A 574 23.50 -10.59 4.37
N THR A 575 23.55 -10.75 5.70
CA THR A 575 23.76 -9.64 6.64
C THR A 575 25.13 -9.00 6.48
N ALA A 576 25.20 -7.67 6.30
CA ALA A 576 26.46 -6.90 6.25
C ALA A 576 27.39 -7.11 7.47
N ALA A 577 26.86 -7.67 8.56
CA ALA A 577 27.60 -8.14 9.72
C ALA A 577 28.84 -8.97 9.35
N THR A 578 28.80 -9.80 8.31
CA THR A 578 29.96 -10.60 7.88
C THR A 578 31.07 -9.77 7.24
N LEU A 579 30.77 -8.55 6.74
CA LEU A 579 31.76 -7.61 6.23
C LEU A 579 32.33 -6.73 7.35
N VAL A 580 31.57 -6.52 8.44
CA VAL A 580 31.92 -5.59 9.52
C VAL A 580 32.61 -6.30 10.69
N HIS A 581 32.15 -7.48 11.10
CA HIS A 581 32.70 -8.20 12.25
C HIS A 581 34.02 -8.90 11.89
N GLY A 582 35.06 -8.65 12.70
CA GLY A 582 36.38 -9.27 12.52
C GLY A 582 37.28 -8.58 11.48
N SER A 583 36.78 -7.56 10.78
CA SER A 583 37.58 -6.78 9.82
C SER A 583 38.60 -5.89 10.54
N PRO A 584 39.90 -5.93 10.15
CA PRO A 584 40.93 -5.10 10.75
C PRO A 584 40.69 -3.61 10.43
N THR A 585 41.12 -2.74 11.33
CA THR A 585 41.13 -1.28 11.07
C THR A 585 42.07 -1.01 9.89
N PRO A 586 41.61 -0.33 8.83
CA PRO A 586 42.42 -0.06 7.65
C PRO A 586 43.55 0.92 7.96
N GLU A 587 44.72 0.67 7.39
CA GLU A 587 45.80 1.66 7.37
C GLU A 587 45.48 2.80 6.40
N LEU A 588 45.93 4.02 6.73
CA LEU A 588 45.75 5.17 5.84
C LEU A 588 46.65 5.01 4.61
N ILE A 589 46.04 4.84 3.44
CA ILE A 589 46.74 4.76 2.15
C ILE A 589 47.42 6.08 1.78
N SER A 590 48.35 6.07 0.83
CA SER A 590 49.08 7.28 0.45
C SER A 590 48.18 8.31 -0.24
N GLN A 591 48.52 9.61 -0.14
CA GLN A 591 47.74 10.69 -0.76
C GLN A 591 47.57 10.50 -2.27
N GLY A 592 48.63 10.04 -2.96
CA GLY A 592 48.58 9.75 -4.39
C GLY A 592 47.62 8.62 -4.73
N GLN A 593 47.61 7.54 -3.95
CA GLN A 593 46.65 6.45 -4.12
C GLN A 593 45.21 6.89 -3.83
N SER A 594 44.99 7.69 -2.78
CA SER A 594 43.67 8.25 -2.47
C SER A 594 43.11 9.11 -3.59
N ARG A 595 43.93 10.00 -4.17
CA ARG A 595 43.52 10.84 -5.32
C ARG A 595 43.18 9.98 -6.54
N GLN A 596 43.98 8.96 -6.83
CA GLN A 596 43.72 8.07 -7.95
C GLN A 596 42.42 7.26 -7.81
N LEU A 597 42.15 6.72 -6.60
CA LEU A 597 40.89 6.02 -6.33
C LEU A 597 39.69 6.97 -6.44
N PHE A 598 39.86 8.21 -5.98
CA PHE A 598 38.82 9.24 -6.10
C PHE A 598 38.55 9.65 -7.56
N GLU A 599 39.58 9.85 -8.37
CA GLU A 599 39.44 10.11 -9.81
C GLU A 599 38.77 8.94 -10.53
N THR A 600 39.13 7.71 -10.18
CA THR A 600 38.49 6.49 -10.71
C THR A 600 37.00 6.50 -10.39
N PHE A 601 36.64 6.79 -9.13
CA PHE A 601 35.26 6.93 -8.68
C PHE A 601 34.48 8.01 -9.47
N LEU A 602 35.04 9.21 -9.60
CA LEU A 602 34.41 10.30 -10.35
C LEU A 602 34.27 10.00 -11.84
N SER A 603 35.24 9.32 -12.45
CA SER A 603 35.21 8.98 -13.87
C SER A 603 34.08 8.01 -14.22
N LEU A 604 33.76 7.10 -13.30
CA LEU A 604 32.72 6.09 -13.50
C LEU A 604 31.34 6.63 -13.09
N MET A 605 31.25 7.33 -11.97
CA MET A 605 29.98 7.71 -11.33
C MET A 605 29.62 9.19 -11.48
N GLY A 606 30.62 10.08 -11.42
CA GLY A 606 30.46 11.52 -11.20
C GLY A 606 29.81 12.33 -12.33
N VAL A 607 29.55 11.71 -13.48
CA VAL A 607 28.85 12.35 -14.62
C VAL A 607 27.36 11.97 -14.65
N ASN A 608 27.04 10.73 -14.30
CA ASN A 608 25.67 10.19 -14.34
C ASN A 608 24.95 10.31 -12.99
N GLN A 609 25.71 10.44 -11.90
CA GLN A 609 25.24 10.52 -10.52
C GLN A 609 26.15 11.46 -9.71
N HIS A 610 25.62 12.07 -8.66
CA HIS A 610 26.32 13.06 -7.84
C HIS A 610 26.30 12.65 -6.37
N PHE A 611 27.34 11.90 -5.97
CA PHE A 611 27.48 11.40 -4.59
C PHE A 611 28.20 12.37 -3.65
N VAL A 612 29.13 13.17 -4.17
CA VAL A 612 29.97 14.10 -3.40
C VAL A 612 30.22 15.37 -4.19
N ASP A 613 30.46 16.51 -3.54
CA ASP A 613 31.08 17.68 -4.21
C ASP A 613 32.59 17.45 -4.39
N PRO A 614 33.11 17.31 -5.64
CA PRO A 614 34.52 17.03 -5.88
C PRO A 614 35.48 18.07 -5.30
N ARG A 615 35.05 19.33 -5.21
CA ARG A 615 35.89 20.44 -4.73
C ARG A 615 36.08 20.33 -3.23
N ALA A 616 34.96 20.29 -2.50
CA ALA A 616 34.97 20.18 -1.04
C ALA A 616 35.64 18.88 -0.56
N PHE A 617 35.44 17.78 -1.30
CA PHE A 617 36.11 16.52 -1.02
C PHE A 617 37.62 16.59 -1.22
N SER A 618 38.08 17.21 -2.33
CA SER A 618 39.51 17.35 -2.62
C SER A 618 40.22 18.26 -1.60
N ASP A 619 39.59 19.37 -1.22
CA ASP A 619 40.13 20.27 -0.19
C ASP A 619 40.31 19.54 1.15
N SER A 620 39.30 18.76 1.55
CA SER A 620 39.33 17.98 2.79
C SER A 620 40.32 16.81 2.71
N LEU A 621 40.51 16.23 1.52
CA LEU A 621 41.52 15.20 1.27
C LEU A 621 42.93 15.77 1.48
N ASP A 622 43.20 16.97 1.00
CA ASP A 622 44.50 17.60 1.20
C ASP A 622 44.76 17.95 2.67
N LEU A 623 43.73 18.36 3.41
CA LEU A 623 43.81 18.56 4.86
C LEU A 623 44.12 17.27 5.63
N LEU A 624 43.65 16.10 5.16
CA LEU A 624 43.94 14.80 5.79
C LEU A 624 45.44 14.45 5.76
N TYR A 625 46.16 14.90 4.72
CA TYR A 625 47.58 14.60 4.52
C TYR A 625 48.54 15.74 4.89
N GLN A 626 48.03 16.92 5.27
CA GLN A 626 48.83 18.10 5.56
C GLN A 626 49.76 17.94 6.78
N ASP A 627 49.20 17.67 7.96
CA ASP A 627 49.93 17.52 9.23
C ASP A 627 49.17 16.59 10.19
N GLU A 628 49.88 15.99 11.17
CA GLU A 628 49.31 15.01 12.09
C GLU A 628 48.14 15.56 12.96
N PRO A 629 48.23 16.77 13.56
CA PRO A 629 47.10 17.39 14.26
C PRO A 629 45.87 17.61 13.38
N THR A 630 46.05 18.09 12.15
CA THR A 630 44.94 18.30 11.19
C THR A 630 44.34 16.98 10.74
N ARG A 631 45.17 15.95 10.51
CA ARG A 631 44.73 14.59 10.21
C ARG A 631 43.82 14.03 11.30
N LEU A 632 44.26 14.09 12.56
CA LEU A 632 43.46 13.58 13.69
C LEU A 632 42.14 14.32 13.86
N ARG A 633 42.10 15.62 13.53
CA ARG A 633 40.84 16.39 13.50
C ARG A 633 39.94 15.93 12.37
N GLN A 634 40.47 15.78 11.16
CA GLN A 634 39.68 15.32 10.02
C GLN A 634 39.11 13.91 10.24
N MET A 635 39.89 12.99 10.81
CA MET A 635 39.47 11.62 11.12
C MET A 635 38.28 11.53 12.09
N ARG A 636 37.99 12.59 12.85
CA ARG A 636 36.82 12.67 13.76
C ARG A 636 35.56 13.23 13.11
N THR A 637 35.63 13.65 11.85
CA THR A 637 34.50 14.24 11.13
C THR A 637 33.76 13.18 10.32
N LEU A 638 32.49 13.44 10.03
CA LEU A 638 31.70 12.59 9.12
C LEU A 638 32.30 12.55 7.70
N TRP A 639 33.04 13.58 7.30
CA TRP A 639 33.74 13.58 6.01
C TRP A 639 34.78 12.45 5.93
N TYR A 640 35.44 12.10 7.04
CA TYR A 640 36.36 10.96 7.02
C TYR A 640 35.62 9.63 6.78
N THR A 641 34.42 9.47 7.34
CA THR A 641 33.54 8.33 7.03
C THR A 641 33.18 8.30 5.54
N GLN A 642 32.84 9.45 4.95
CA GLN A 642 32.63 9.59 3.50
C GLN A 642 33.88 9.21 2.71
N TYR A 643 35.07 9.69 3.12
CA TYR A 643 36.36 9.34 2.52
C TYR A 643 36.58 7.82 2.50
N LEU A 644 36.39 7.14 3.64
CA LEU A 644 36.54 5.69 3.74
C LEU A 644 35.61 4.95 2.75
N LEU A 645 34.35 5.38 2.62
CA LEU A 645 33.41 4.80 1.65
C LEU A 645 33.81 5.05 0.20
N VAL A 646 34.28 6.25 -0.13
CA VAL A 646 34.78 6.57 -1.49
C VAL A 646 36.00 5.70 -1.83
N MET A 647 36.91 5.48 -0.87
CA MET A 647 38.05 4.58 -1.07
C MET A 647 37.58 3.13 -1.28
N ALA A 648 36.63 2.66 -0.47
CA ALA A 648 36.06 1.32 -0.58
C ALA A 648 35.41 1.08 -1.95
N VAL A 649 34.59 2.03 -2.43
CA VAL A 649 33.96 1.96 -3.76
C VAL A 649 35.02 2.08 -4.86
N GLY A 650 36.01 2.97 -4.73
CA GLY A 650 37.11 3.09 -5.71
C GLY A 650 37.88 1.78 -5.89
N MET A 651 38.11 1.04 -4.80
CA MET A 651 38.73 -0.28 -4.85
C MET A 651 37.87 -1.31 -5.59
N LEU A 652 36.54 -1.30 -5.40
CA LEU A 652 35.62 -2.17 -6.15
C LEU A 652 35.62 -1.93 -7.67
N ILE A 653 35.90 -0.70 -8.11
CA ILE A 653 35.93 -0.37 -9.54
C ILE A 653 37.15 -1.00 -10.22
N GLY A 654 38.33 -0.83 -9.62
CA GLY A 654 39.60 -1.04 -10.33
C GLY A 654 40.56 -2.06 -9.73
N SER A 655 40.25 -2.65 -8.57
CA SER A 655 41.14 -3.61 -7.90
C SER A 655 40.50 -5.00 -7.86
N PRO A 656 41.23 -6.08 -8.23
CA PRO A 656 40.75 -7.44 -8.02
C PRO A 656 40.72 -7.76 -6.52
N SER A 657 39.94 -8.77 -6.13
CA SER A 657 39.84 -9.20 -4.74
C SER A 657 41.15 -9.81 -4.24
N GLU A 658 41.67 -9.32 -3.11
CA GLU A 658 42.87 -9.87 -2.46
C GLU A 658 42.58 -11.19 -1.71
N SER A 659 41.33 -11.37 -1.26
CA SER A 659 40.86 -12.58 -0.57
C SER A 659 39.63 -13.16 -1.29
N PRO A 660 39.52 -14.48 -1.42
CA PRO A 660 38.33 -15.11 -1.97
C PRO A 660 37.10 -14.93 -1.07
N ALA A 661 37.26 -14.58 0.21
CA ALA A 661 36.15 -14.50 1.17
C ALA A 661 35.47 -13.12 1.26
N SER A 662 36.13 -12.04 0.86
CA SER A 662 35.66 -10.67 1.10
C SER A 662 35.95 -9.76 -0.10
N PRO A 663 35.00 -8.89 -0.52
CA PRO A 663 35.19 -8.00 -1.66
C PRO A 663 36.25 -6.90 -1.38
N PRO A 664 36.83 -6.29 -2.42
CA PRO A 664 37.76 -5.17 -2.29
C PRO A 664 37.21 -4.03 -1.42
N GLY A 665 38.08 -3.42 -0.61
CA GLY A 665 37.70 -2.29 0.25
C GLY A 665 36.89 -2.65 1.50
N THR A 666 36.72 -3.93 1.83
CA THR A 666 35.91 -4.37 3.00
C THR A 666 36.37 -3.74 4.31
N SER A 667 37.68 -3.58 4.55
CA SER A 667 38.20 -2.94 5.77
C SER A 667 37.83 -1.47 5.87
N PHE A 668 37.92 -0.72 4.77
CA PHE A 668 37.48 0.68 4.67
C PHE A 668 35.98 0.81 4.90
N PHE A 669 35.18 -0.05 4.28
CA PHE A 669 33.73 -0.08 4.49
C PHE A 669 33.39 -0.41 5.95
N ALA A 670 33.99 -1.45 6.54
CA ALA A 670 33.74 -1.85 7.91
C ALA A 670 34.05 -0.72 8.91
N GLU A 671 35.15 -0.01 8.70
CA GLU A 671 35.51 1.15 9.52
C GLU A 671 34.55 2.32 9.31
N ALA A 672 34.11 2.56 8.06
CA ALA A 672 33.12 3.58 7.79
C ALA A 672 31.80 3.30 8.51
N ILE A 673 31.27 2.07 8.46
CA ILE A 673 30.02 1.69 9.11
C ILE A 673 30.07 1.88 10.63
N LYS A 674 31.21 1.60 11.28
CA LYS A 674 31.40 1.87 12.71
C LYS A 674 31.36 3.38 13.03
N ASN A 675 31.75 4.22 12.08
CA ASN A 675 31.84 5.67 12.21
C ASN A 675 30.61 6.42 11.68
N ILE A 676 29.57 5.71 11.20
CA ILE A 676 28.28 6.35 10.86
C ILE A 676 27.57 6.75 12.16
N PRO A 677 27.17 8.03 12.32
CA PRO A 677 26.43 8.47 13.48
C PRO A 677 25.12 7.71 13.67
N PRO A 678 24.65 7.54 14.91
CA PRO A 678 23.35 6.92 15.16
C PRO A 678 22.23 7.75 14.53
N THR A 679 21.10 7.11 14.20
CA THR A 679 20.03 7.70 13.37
C THR A 679 19.50 9.04 13.88
N TYR A 680 19.48 9.24 15.21
CA TYR A 680 19.00 10.46 15.84
C TYR A 680 19.95 11.67 15.67
N GLU A 681 21.23 11.43 15.32
CA GLU A 681 22.24 12.47 15.09
C GLU A 681 22.42 12.82 13.60
N LEU A 682 22.00 11.95 12.68
CA LEU A 682 22.23 12.11 11.23
C LEU A 682 21.70 13.44 10.68
N GLY A 683 20.55 13.91 11.16
CA GLY A 683 19.96 15.20 10.76
C GLY A 683 20.85 16.40 11.05
N SER A 684 21.68 16.34 12.10
CA SER A 684 22.58 17.42 12.49
C SER A 684 23.76 17.60 11.52
N HIS A 685 24.10 16.56 10.76
CA HIS A 685 25.20 16.57 9.80
C HIS A 685 24.78 16.97 8.38
N GLY A 686 23.49 17.25 8.16
CA GLY A 686 22.96 17.79 6.91
C GLY A 686 23.20 16.88 5.70
N VAL A 687 23.53 17.50 4.56
CA VAL A 687 23.65 16.82 3.25
C VAL A 687 24.76 15.76 3.27
N LEU A 688 25.84 15.99 4.02
CA LEU A 688 26.97 15.06 4.13
C LEU A 688 26.54 13.68 4.68
N ALA A 689 25.53 13.64 5.55
CA ALA A 689 24.96 12.39 6.02
C ALA A 689 24.16 11.67 4.91
N VAL A 690 23.43 12.41 4.07
CA VAL A 690 22.75 11.83 2.89
C VAL A 690 23.76 11.21 1.94
N GLU A 691 24.84 11.93 1.63
CA GLU A 691 25.92 11.44 0.78
C GLU A 691 26.57 10.17 1.32
N THR A 692 26.87 10.16 2.62
CA THR A 692 27.48 9.01 3.32
C THR A 692 26.57 7.78 3.25
N LEU A 693 25.27 7.93 3.49
CA LEU A 693 24.30 6.83 3.39
C LEU A 693 24.13 6.33 1.94
N CYS A 694 24.10 7.24 0.96
CA CYS A 694 24.06 6.87 -0.46
C CYS A 694 25.31 6.07 -0.88
N LEU A 695 26.51 6.45 -0.41
CA LEU A 695 27.75 5.73 -0.68
C LEU A 695 27.79 4.36 0.00
N ALA A 696 27.30 4.26 1.23
CA ALA A 696 27.18 2.97 1.92
C ALA A 696 26.22 2.03 1.18
N GLY A 697 25.08 2.57 0.73
CA GLY A 697 24.13 1.84 -0.12
C GLY A 697 24.74 1.38 -1.44
N LEU A 698 25.50 2.25 -2.12
CA LEU A 698 26.19 1.91 -3.37
C LEU A 698 27.19 0.76 -3.18
N TYR A 699 28.03 0.82 -2.14
CA TYR A 699 29.01 -0.23 -1.84
C TYR A 699 28.32 -1.58 -1.60
N LEU A 700 27.28 -1.59 -0.75
CA LEU A 700 26.51 -2.79 -0.45
C LEU A 700 25.82 -3.37 -1.70
N GLN A 701 25.25 -2.50 -2.55
CA GLN A 701 24.63 -2.93 -3.81
C GLN A 701 25.64 -3.67 -4.71
N TRP A 702 26.86 -3.16 -4.81
CA TRP A 702 27.92 -3.75 -5.63
C TRP A 702 28.56 -5.01 -5.03
N CYS A 703 28.40 -5.19 -3.72
CA CYS A 703 28.76 -6.43 -3.04
C CYS A 703 27.61 -7.47 -3.06
N ASP A 704 26.60 -7.27 -3.91
CA ASP A 704 25.38 -8.09 -4.00
C ASP A 704 24.62 -8.23 -2.68
N ARG A 705 24.55 -7.12 -1.92
CA ARG A 705 23.76 -6.99 -0.68
C ARG A 705 22.63 -6.00 -0.89
N LYS A 706 21.79 -6.30 -1.90
CA LYS A 706 20.71 -5.42 -2.37
C LYS A 706 19.73 -5.03 -1.26
N HIS A 707 19.40 -5.96 -0.36
CA HIS A 707 18.49 -5.70 0.77
C HIS A 707 19.07 -4.72 1.80
N ASP A 708 20.34 -4.85 2.18
CA ASP A 708 21.00 -3.90 3.09
C ASP A 708 21.12 -2.53 2.40
N ALA A 709 21.47 -2.51 1.12
CA ALA A 709 21.54 -1.29 0.32
C ALA A 709 20.19 -0.56 0.26
N TYR A 710 19.07 -1.29 0.10
CA TYR A 710 17.72 -0.73 0.11
C TYR A 710 17.41 0.04 1.40
N VAL A 711 17.83 -0.48 2.55
CA VAL A 711 17.63 0.19 3.86
C VAL A 711 18.45 1.48 3.97
N TYR A 712 19.74 1.45 3.57
CA TYR A 712 20.60 2.62 3.61
C TYR A 712 20.12 3.72 2.65
N VAL A 713 19.77 3.37 1.42
CA VAL A 713 19.26 4.31 0.41
C VAL A 713 17.90 4.87 0.81
N GLY A 714 16.99 4.05 1.33
CA GLY A 714 15.69 4.51 1.84
C GLY A 714 15.83 5.46 3.05
N SER A 715 16.87 5.28 3.87
CA SER A 715 17.22 6.21 4.95
C SER A 715 17.78 7.52 4.41
N ALA A 716 18.68 7.45 3.41
CA ALA A 716 19.23 8.62 2.72
C ALA A 716 18.13 9.47 2.06
N LEU A 717 17.17 8.82 1.39
CA LEU A 717 16.06 9.49 0.70
C LEU A 717 15.16 10.24 1.70
N ARG A 718 14.77 9.59 2.81
CA ARG A 718 13.96 10.23 3.86
C ARG A 718 14.69 11.38 4.54
N LEU A 719 16.01 11.24 4.78
CA LEU A 719 16.83 12.30 5.33
C LEU A 719 16.94 13.49 4.36
N ALA A 720 17.14 13.24 3.06
CA ALA A 720 17.16 14.28 2.03
C ALA A 720 15.84 15.06 1.97
N MET A 721 14.69 14.36 2.14
CA MET A 721 13.39 15.01 2.23
C MET A 721 13.25 15.90 3.45
N ALA A 722 13.70 15.41 4.61
CA ALA A 722 13.67 16.17 5.87
C ALA A 722 14.56 17.42 5.82
N LEU A 723 15.65 17.37 5.03
CA LEU A 723 16.55 18.51 4.79
C LEU A 723 16.07 19.45 3.68
N GLY A 724 14.94 19.15 3.02
CA GLY A 724 14.36 19.98 1.96
C GLY A 724 15.11 19.95 0.62
N CYS A 725 15.93 18.92 0.36
CA CYS A 725 16.72 18.82 -0.88
C CYS A 725 15.87 18.68 -2.17
N GLN A 726 14.62 18.25 -2.02
CA GLN A 726 13.60 18.06 -3.04
C GLN A 726 12.76 19.31 -3.35
N LEU A 727 12.96 20.42 -2.62
CA LEU A 727 12.21 21.65 -2.86
C LEU A 727 12.71 22.37 -4.13
N PRO A 728 11.88 23.20 -4.79
CA PRO A 728 12.30 24.05 -5.89
C PRO A 728 13.52 24.93 -5.53
N HIS A 729 14.37 25.26 -6.52
CA HIS A 729 15.61 26.00 -6.28
C HIS A 729 15.39 27.32 -5.50
N ASP A 730 14.28 28.01 -5.77
CA ASP A 730 13.96 29.31 -5.17
C ASP A 730 13.40 29.20 -3.74
N GLU A 731 12.97 28.01 -3.33
CA GLU A 731 12.45 27.73 -1.98
C GLU A 731 13.56 27.24 -1.03
N GLN A 732 14.73 26.85 -1.55
CA GLN A 732 15.87 26.38 -0.75
C GLN A 732 16.73 27.53 -0.22
N GLN A 733 17.06 27.49 1.07
CA GLN A 733 17.98 28.44 1.71
C GLN A 733 19.45 28.01 1.53
N GLY A 734 20.34 28.95 1.18
CA GLY A 734 21.79 28.72 1.07
C GLY A 734 22.42 29.40 -0.14
N LEU A 735 23.71 29.17 -0.36
CA LEU A 735 24.40 29.65 -1.56
C LEU A 735 23.90 28.87 -2.78
N ARG A 736 23.91 29.50 -3.97
CA ARG A 736 23.46 28.83 -5.21
C ARG A 736 24.24 27.55 -5.52
N SER A 737 25.52 27.51 -5.19
CA SER A 737 26.36 26.31 -5.32
C SER A 737 25.90 25.16 -4.42
N GLU A 738 25.44 25.46 -3.20
CA GLU A 738 24.93 24.48 -2.23
C GLU A 738 23.53 23.98 -2.61
N VAL A 739 22.67 24.86 -3.11
CA VAL A 739 21.34 24.45 -3.62
C VAL A 739 21.50 23.51 -4.82
N ASN A 740 22.39 23.85 -5.77
CA ASN A 740 22.70 22.97 -6.89
C ASN A 740 23.27 21.61 -6.45
N HIS A 741 24.07 21.61 -5.39
CA HIS A 741 24.57 20.38 -4.79
C HIS A 741 23.44 19.51 -4.22
N ARG A 742 22.57 20.10 -3.38
CA ARG A 742 21.43 19.43 -2.75
C ARG A 742 20.49 18.78 -3.75
N VAL A 743 20.13 19.51 -4.81
CA VAL A 743 19.27 18.99 -5.89
C VAL A 743 19.91 17.78 -6.56
N ARG A 744 21.22 17.81 -6.80
CA ARG A 744 21.94 16.69 -7.43
C ARG A 744 22.07 15.48 -6.51
N VAL A 745 22.30 15.69 -5.22
CA VAL A 745 22.31 14.63 -4.20
C VAL A 745 20.92 13.99 -4.07
N TRP A 746 19.85 14.81 -4.05
CA TRP A 746 18.47 14.34 -4.03
C TRP A 746 18.17 13.39 -5.20
N TRP A 747 18.44 13.83 -6.42
CA TRP A 747 18.19 13.01 -7.61
C TRP A 747 19.07 11.76 -7.67
N THR A 748 20.26 11.80 -7.06
CA THR A 748 21.11 10.61 -6.91
C THR A 748 20.47 9.60 -5.96
N ALA A 749 20.01 10.03 -4.79
CA ALA A 749 19.29 9.18 -3.84
C ALA A 749 18.00 8.61 -4.47
N TYR A 750 17.25 9.44 -5.20
CA TYR A 750 16.03 9.03 -5.91
C TYR A 750 16.31 7.93 -6.95
N MET A 751 17.32 8.11 -7.81
CA MET A 751 17.67 7.11 -8.83
C MET A 751 18.14 5.79 -8.22
N LEU A 752 18.88 5.84 -7.10
CA LEU A 752 19.31 4.63 -6.39
C LEU A 752 18.10 3.88 -5.81
N ASP A 753 17.18 4.60 -5.18
CA ASP A 753 15.94 4.05 -4.61
C ASP A 753 15.09 3.34 -5.68
N ARG A 754 14.84 4.00 -6.82
CA ARG A 754 14.06 3.41 -7.93
C ARG A 754 14.65 2.09 -8.42
N ARG A 755 15.97 2.04 -8.60
CA ARG A 755 16.66 0.85 -9.13
C ARG A 755 16.70 -0.30 -8.13
N LEU A 756 16.99 0.00 -6.86
CA LEU A 756 17.00 -1.02 -5.82
C LEU A 756 15.59 -1.57 -5.59
N SER A 757 14.58 -0.71 -5.59
CA SER A 757 13.18 -1.11 -5.46
C SER A 757 12.75 -2.00 -6.63
N THR A 758 13.05 -1.58 -7.86
CA THR A 758 12.77 -2.36 -9.08
C THR A 758 13.49 -3.71 -9.08
N GLY A 759 14.80 -3.71 -8.82
CA GLY A 759 15.62 -4.93 -8.83
C GLY A 759 15.33 -5.91 -7.68
N LEU A 760 14.57 -5.50 -6.66
CA LEU A 760 14.10 -6.35 -5.56
C LEU A 760 12.60 -6.67 -5.64
N GLY A 761 11.86 -6.06 -6.56
CA GLY A 761 10.40 -6.15 -6.59
C GLY A 761 9.73 -5.48 -5.37
N PHE A 762 10.40 -4.52 -4.73
CA PHE A 762 9.91 -3.79 -3.56
C PHE A 762 9.28 -2.46 -3.96
N PRO A 763 8.35 -1.92 -3.14
CA PRO A 763 7.80 -0.61 -3.40
C PRO A 763 8.87 0.49 -3.22
N PRO A 764 8.85 1.53 -4.07
CA PRO A 764 9.73 2.68 -3.94
C PRO A 764 9.53 3.46 -2.62
N GLY A 765 10.58 4.14 -2.15
CA GLY A 765 10.54 4.90 -0.89
C GLY A 765 9.69 6.18 -0.90
N VAL A 766 9.34 6.70 -2.08
CA VAL A 766 8.55 7.93 -2.29
C VAL A 766 7.72 7.84 -3.56
N ASP A 767 6.46 8.29 -3.56
CA ASP A 767 5.64 8.39 -4.78
C ASP A 767 6.04 9.63 -5.61
N GLY A 768 6.43 9.42 -6.87
CA GLY A 768 6.86 10.47 -7.77
C GLY A 768 5.80 11.56 -8.00
N ARG A 769 4.51 11.22 -7.88
CA ARG A 769 3.37 12.17 -8.04
C ARG A 769 3.29 13.22 -6.94
N GLN A 770 3.92 12.97 -5.79
CA GLN A 770 3.88 13.85 -4.62
C GLN A 770 5.09 14.81 -4.57
N LEU A 771 6.00 14.71 -5.55
CA LEU A 771 7.24 15.48 -5.57
C LEU A 771 7.09 16.82 -6.28
N ARG A 772 7.69 17.86 -5.70
CA ARG A 772 7.84 19.22 -6.29
C ARG A 772 9.27 19.48 -6.78
N ALA A 773 10.08 18.43 -6.92
CA ALA A 773 11.51 18.54 -7.22
C ALA A 773 11.76 18.98 -8.67
N GLU A 774 12.58 20.01 -8.84
CA GLU A 774 13.02 20.47 -10.16
C GLU A 774 14.23 19.68 -10.67
N LEU A 775 14.36 19.57 -11.99
CA LEU A 775 15.54 18.97 -12.62
C LEU A 775 16.82 19.79 -12.36
N PRO A 776 18.01 19.14 -12.28
CA PRO A 776 19.27 19.85 -12.05
C PRO A 776 19.58 20.89 -13.14
N ARG A 777 19.98 22.10 -12.74
CA ARG A 777 20.33 23.19 -13.67
C ARG A 777 21.85 23.24 -13.96
N PRO A 778 22.29 23.78 -15.12
CA PRO A 778 23.69 24.05 -15.37
C PRO A 778 24.24 25.09 -14.37
N PHE A 779 25.38 24.81 -13.77
CA PHE A 779 26.04 25.72 -12.82
C PHE A 779 27.55 25.57 -12.88
N SER A 780 28.29 26.68 -12.72
CA SER A 780 29.75 26.69 -12.79
C SER A 780 30.38 25.88 -11.65
N GLY A 781 31.35 25.03 -12.01
CA GLY A 781 32.02 24.13 -11.07
C GLY A 781 31.34 22.78 -10.84
N TYR A 782 30.24 22.49 -11.54
CA TYR A 782 29.68 21.14 -11.65
C TYR A 782 29.67 20.65 -13.10
N GLN A 783 29.64 19.33 -13.27
CA GLN A 783 29.46 18.71 -14.58
C GLN A 783 28.10 19.09 -15.19
N HIS A 784 28.05 19.11 -16.52
CA HIS A 784 26.83 19.42 -17.25
C HIS A 784 25.71 18.45 -16.84
N PRO A 785 24.49 18.93 -16.50
CA PRO A 785 23.47 18.06 -15.91
C PRO A 785 22.76 17.14 -16.91
N LEU A 786 22.94 17.32 -18.22
CA LEU A 786 22.18 16.55 -19.23
C LEU A 786 22.26 15.02 -19.09
N PRO A 787 23.45 14.40 -18.93
CA PRO A 787 23.53 12.95 -18.69
C PRO A 787 22.70 12.52 -17.48
N MET A 788 22.79 13.29 -16.40
CA MET A 788 22.01 13.05 -15.18
C MET A 788 20.51 13.25 -15.39
N ILE A 789 20.07 14.25 -16.16
CA ILE A 789 18.65 14.47 -16.48
C ILE A 789 18.08 13.30 -17.29
N ILE A 790 18.82 12.82 -18.30
CA ILE A 790 18.43 11.64 -19.08
C ILE A 790 18.31 10.43 -18.14
N ASN A 791 19.28 10.27 -17.24
CA ASN A 791 19.30 9.21 -16.26
C ASN A 791 18.09 9.25 -15.29
N ILE A 792 17.69 10.45 -14.86
CA ILE A 792 16.49 10.68 -14.04
C ILE A 792 15.24 10.24 -14.80
N ARG A 793 15.10 10.64 -16.07
CA ARG A 793 13.94 10.26 -16.91
C ARG A 793 13.83 8.75 -17.11
N ILE A 794 14.97 8.06 -17.31
CA ILE A 794 14.99 6.59 -17.39
C ILE A 794 14.52 5.97 -16.08
N ALA A 795 15.00 6.47 -14.93
CA ALA A 795 14.60 5.96 -13.62
C ALA A 795 13.11 6.20 -13.31
N GLN A 796 12.54 7.34 -13.72
CA GLN A 796 11.11 7.62 -13.61
C GLN A 796 10.27 6.67 -14.47
N THR A 797 10.67 6.47 -15.72
CA THR A 797 9.97 5.56 -16.63
C THR A 797 10.06 4.10 -16.16
N THR A 798 11.18 3.71 -15.56
CA THR A 798 11.35 2.37 -14.95
C THR A 798 10.40 2.15 -13.78
N ASP A 799 10.20 3.18 -12.94
CA ASP A 799 9.24 3.15 -11.84
C ASP A 799 7.79 3.07 -12.36
N GLU A 800 7.47 3.80 -13.42
CA GLU A 800 6.17 3.74 -14.10
C GLU A 800 5.89 2.35 -14.67
N ILE A 801 6.90 1.69 -15.26
CA ILE A 801 6.82 0.29 -15.72
C ILE A 801 6.48 -0.64 -14.55
N MET A 802 7.21 -0.56 -13.44
CA MET A 802 6.97 -1.41 -12.27
C MET A 802 5.58 -1.16 -11.67
N ALA A 803 5.16 0.09 -11.52
CA ALA A 803 3.86 0.43 -10.96
C ALA A 803 2.70 0.06 -11.88
N SER A 804 2.87 0.15 -13.21
CA SER A 804 1.80 -0.05 -14.19
C SER A 804 1.68 -1.48 -14.67
N PHE A 805 2.79 -2.23 -14.79
CA PHE A 805 2.80 -3.57 -15.38
C PHE A 805 3.05 -4.70 -14.39
N TYR A 806 3.74 -4.41 -13.29
CA TYR A 806 4.09 -5.40 -12.25
C TYR A 806 3.44 -5.09 -10.88
N GLY A 807 2.62 -4.04 -10.81
CA GLY A 807 1.94 -3.58 -9.60
C GLY A 807 0.46 -3.98 -9.54
N ASN A 808 -0.13 -3.98 -8.33
CA ASN A 808 -1.55 -4.28 -8.11
C ASN A 808 -2.44 -3.09 -8.52
N MET A 809 -2.64 -2.88 -9.82
CA MET A 809 -3.63 -1.93 -10.34
C MET A 809 -4.68 -2.64 -11.19
N THR A 810 -5.95 -2.37 -10.92
CA THR A 810 -7.08 -2.81 -11.75
C THR A 810 -7.17 -1.89 -12.98
N ILE A 811 -6.42 -2.21 -14.03
CA ILE A 811 -6.39 -1.47 -15.31
C ILE A 811 -7.11 -2.32 -16.37
N THR A 812 -7.96 -1.69 -17.18
CA THR A 812 -8.65 -2.39 -18.29
C THR A 812 -7.67 -2.82 -19.38
N GLN A 813 -8.00 -3.86 -20.17
CA GLN A 813 -7.10 -4.36 -21.24
C GLN A 813 -6.70 -3.26 -22.24
N THR A 814 -7.67 -2.43 -22.67
CA THR A 814 -7.43 -1.34 -23.61
C THR A 814 -6.51 -0.27 -23.02
N GLU A 815 -6.74 0.14 -21.76
CA GLU A 815 -5.92 1.13 -21.08
C GLU A 815 -4.50 0.60 -20.80
N PHE A 816 -4.36 -0.68 -20.48
CA PHE A 816 -3.07 -1.33 -20.27
C PHE A 816 -2.19 -1.28 -21.52
N VAL A 817 -2.79 -1.58 -22.68
CA VAL A 817 -2.09 -1.58 -23.97
C VAL A 817 -1.70 -0.17 -24.39
N THR A 818 -2.58 0.82 -24.18
CA THR A 818 -2.24 2.23 -24.40
C THR A 818 -1.07 2.67 -23.52
N ARG A 819 -1.04 2.25 -22.24
CA ARG A 819 0.10 2.53 -21.35
C ARG A 819 1.40 1.88 -21.82
N ILE A 820 1.36 0.65 -22.36
CA ILE A 820 2.55 0.02 -22.96
C ILE A 820 3.03 0.84 -24.17
N GLN A 821 2.12 1.27 -25.06
CA GLN A 821 2.47 2.11 -26.21
C GLN A 821 3.10 3.42 -25.76
N ASP A 822 2.48 4.13 -24.82
CA ASP A 822 2.96 5.40 -24.29
C ASP A 822 4.34 5.26 -23.62
N THR A 823 4.53 4.18 -22.85
CA THR A 823 5.80 3.89 -22.17
C THR A 823 6.92 3.61 -23.18
N LEU A 824 6.67 2.78 -24.18
CA LEU A 824 7.64 2.49 -25.24
C LEU A 824 7.96 3.74 -26.07
N HIS A 825 6.96 4.57 -26.36
CA HIS A 825 7.16 5.85 -27.03
C HIS A 825 8.01 6.81 -26.18
N ASN A 826 7.75 6.91 -24.88
CA ASN A 826 8.56 7.74 -23.96
C ASN A 826 10.02 7.24 -23.89
N LEU A 827 10.25 5.93 -23.83
CA LEU A 827 11.62 5.36 -23.87
C LEU A 827 12.33 5.69 -25.19
N TYR A 828 11.61 5.63 -26.32
CA TYR A 828 12.15 6.03 -27.62
C TYR A 828 12.54 7.52 -27.66
N GLU A 829 11.68 8.41 -27.15
CA GLU A 829 11.95 9.85 -27.06
C GLU A 829 13.10 10.17 -26.09
N ILE A 830 13.23 9.43 -24.99
CA ILE A 830 14.39 9.52 -24.09
C ILE A 830 15.68 9.16 -24.84
N GLY A 831 15.68 8.07 -25.62
CA GLY A 831 16.80 7.70 -26.47
C GLY A 831 17.18 8.82 -27.44
N ARG A 832 16.21 9.44 -28.11
CA ARG A 832 16.44 10.56 -29.05
C ARG A 832 16.98 11.82 -28.38
N SER A 833 16.71 12.00 -27.09
CA SER A 833 17.22 13.13 -26.32
C SER A 833 18.71 13.02 -25.96
N ILE A 834 19.35 11.86 -26.21
CA ILE A 834 20.80 11.68 -26.01
C ILE A 834 21.55 12.52 -27.06
N PRO A 835 22.42 13.46 -26.64
CA PRO A 835 23.18 14.32 -27.56
C PRO A 835 24.08 13.51 -28.49
N SER A 836 24.35 14.03 -29.69
CA SER A 836 25.25 13.41 -30.67
C SER A 836 26.67 13.19 -30.15
N SER A 837 27.13 14.00 -29.18
CA SER A 837 28.43 13.81 -28.50
C SER A 837 28.50 12.60 -27.59
N LEU A 838 27.35 12.05 -27.18
CA LEU A 838 27.22 10.85 -26.34
C LEU A 838 26.59 9.68 -27.10
N ALA A 839 26.14 9.89 -28.34
CA ALA A 839 25.56 8.85 -29.17
C ALA A 839 26.62 7.81 -29.59
N MET A 840 26.23 6.54 -29.59
CA MET A 840 27.12 5.43 -29.96
C MET A 840 26.73 4.84 -31.30
N ASP A 841 27.70 4.54 -32.16
CA ASP A 841 27.48 3.76 -33.38
C ASP A 841 27.54 2.27 -33.05
N PHE A 842 26.38 1.64 -32.97
CA PHE A 842 26.25 0.22 -32.66
C PHE A 842 26.68 -0.70 -33.79
N CYS A 843 26.85 -0.21 -35.02
CA CYS A 843 27.30 -0.98 -36.17
C CYS A 843 28.84 -1.02 -36.23
N ASN A 844 29.49 0.12 -35.95
CA ASN A 844 30.94 0.28 -35.94
C ASN A 844 31.43 0.92 -34.62
N MET A 845 31.66 0.09 -33.60
CA MET A 845 32.23 0.49 -32.31
C MET A 845 33.76 0.69 -32.36
N THR A 846 34.26 1.42 -33.36
CA THR A 846 35.70 1.71 -33.55
C THR A 846 36.17 2.96 -32.82
N THR A 847 35.22 3.82 -32.40
CA THR A 847 35.49 5.02 -31.61
C THR A 847 35.46 4.72 -30.11
N ALA A 848 36.36 5.34 -29.35
CA ALA A 848 36.52 5.08 -27.92
C ALA A 848 35.21 5.35 -27.16
N THR A 849 34.62 4.30 -26.58
CA THR A 849 33.30 4.39 -25.93
C THR A 849 33.44 5.07 -24.58
N THR A 850 32.73 6.19 -24.36
CA THR A 850 32.73 6.82 -23.03
C THR A 850 31.91 5.99 -22.05
N ARG A 851 32.37 5.92 -20.79
CA ARG A 851 31.62 5.24 -19.73
C ARG A 851 30.23 5.82 -19.55
N THR A 852 30.12 7.15 -19.63
CA THR A 852 28.85 7.89 -19.51
C THR A 852 27.83 7.42 -20.54
N SER A 853 28.22 7.41 -21.83
CA SER A 853 27.38 6.91 -22.93
C SER A 853 26.96 5.46 -22.70
N ALA A 854 27.92 4.60 -22.38
CA ALA A 854 27.65 3.19 -22.15
C ALA A 854 26.62 2.97 -21.04
N SER A 855 26.76 3.64 -19.88
CA SER A 855 25.79 3.53 -18.80
C SER A 855 24.39 3.99 -19.21
N LEU A 856 24.25 5.13 -19.90
CA LEU A 856 22.93 5.65 -20.29
C LEU A 856 22.18 4.69 -21.23
N TYR A 857 22.87 4.18 -22.26
CA TYR A 857 22.26 3.25 -23.20
C TYR A 857 21.94 1.90 -22.57
N LEU A 858 22.83 1.36 -21.74
CA LEU A 858 22.53 0.15 -20.98
C LEU A 858 21.30 0.33 -20.09
N MET A 859 21.14 1.49 -19.41
CA MET A 859 19.99 1.74 -18.53
C MET A 859 18.71 1.86 -19.34
N LEU A 860 18.78 2.51 -20.50
CA LEU A 860 17.66 2.59 -21.44
C LEU A 860 17.25 1.21 -21.96
N PHE A 861 18.21 0.39 -22.39
CA PHE A 861 17.95 -0.96 -22.90
C PHE A 861 17.39 -1.88 -21.81
N GLN A 862 17.85 -1.76 -20.57
CA GLN A 862 17.29 -2.52 -19.45
C GLN A 862 15.82 -2.14 -19.19
N ALA A 863 15.45 -0.86 -19.28
CA ALA A 863 14.05 -0.44 -19.17
C ALA A 863 13.18 -0.96 -20.32
N ILE A 864 13.71 -0.99 -21.56
CA ILE A 864 13.03 -1.58 -22.72
C ILE A 864 12.82 -3.10 -22.50
N ILE A 865 13.85 -3.81 -22.04
CA ILE A 865 13.76 -5.24 -21.72
C ILE A 865 12.71 -5.48 -20.64
N LEU A 866 12.73 -4.72 -19.55
CA LEU A 866 11.75 -4.84 -18.45
C LEU A 866 10.31 -4.62 -18.93
N CYS A 867 10.08 -3.69 -19.87
CA CYS A 867 8.77 -3.41 -20.45
C CYS A 867 8.27 -4.55 -21.34
N ILE A 868 9.14 -5.20 -22.12
CA ILE A 868 8.72 -6.16 -23.18
C ILE A 868 8.86 -7.62 -22.74
N ARG A 869 9.76 -7.94 -21.80
CA ARG A 869 10.13 -9.30 -21.42
C ARG A 869 8.94 -10.24 -21.16
N PRO A 870 7.86 -9.84 -20.48
CA PRO A 870 6.71 -10.73 -20.23
C PRO A 870 6.11 -11.34 -21.50
N ILE A 871 6.04 -10.56 -22.58
CA ILE A 871 5.56 -11.02 -23.89
C ILE A 871 6.46 -12.12 -24.46
N LEU A 872 7.78 -11.99 -24.29
CA LEU A 872 8.72 -13.03 -24.72
C LEU A 872 8.60 -14.30 -23.86
N LEU A 873 8.51 -14.14 -22.54
CA LEU A 873 8.45 -15.26 -21.61
C LEU A 873 7.16 -16.07 -21.78
N GLN A 874 6.04 -15.42 -22.07
CA GLN A 874 4.79 -16.10 -22.40
C GLN A 874 4.95 -16.96 -23.66
N ARG A 875 5.61 -16.45 -24.70
CA ARG A 875 5.87 -17.23 -25.93
C ARG A 875 6.78 -18.44 -25.70
N VAL A 876 7.75 -18.33 -24.79
CA VAL A 876 8.59 -19.47 -24.39
C VAL A 876 7.71 -20.55 -23.80
N LYS A 877 6.84 -20.18 -22.85
CA LYS A 877 5.92 -21.09 -22.19
C LYS A 877 4.93 -21.74 -23.16
N ASP A 878 4.30 -20.97 -24.04
CA ASP A 878 3.37 -21.51 -25.06
C ASP A 878 4.07 -22.55 -25.94
N LYS A 879 5.33 -22.30 -26.31
CA LYS A 879 6.15 -23.22 -27.09
C LYS A 879 6.57 -24.47 -26.32
N VAL A 880 6.80 -24.39 -25.01
CA VAL A 880 7.08 -25.56 -24.16
C VAL A 880 5.82 -26.44 -24.00
N GLN A 881 4.63 -25.83 -23.90
CA GLN A 881 3.36 -26.56 -23.70
C GLN A 881 2.81 -27.20 -24.98
N LEU A 882 3.11 -26.64 -26.15
CA LEU A 882 2.76 -27.23 -27.44
C LEU A 882 3.72 -28.39 -27.78
N SER A 883 3.31 -29.62 -27.52
CA SER A 883 4.00 -30.83 -27.98
C SER A 883 4.24 -30.81 -29.51
N SER A 884 5.37 -31.38 -29.94
CA SER A 884 5.98 -31.36 -31.29
C SER A 884 5.10 -31.72 -32.51
N ASP A 885 3.82 -32.07 -32.33
CA ASP A 885 2.89 -32.51 -33.38
C ASP A 885 1.73 -31.52 -33.68
N SER A 886 1.76 -30.30 -33.10
CA SER A 886 0.75 -29.26 -33.37
C SER A 886 1.18 -28.34 -34.52
N PRO A 887 0.31 -27.94 -35.47
CA PRO A 887 0.68 -26.97 -36.49
C PRO A 887 1.07 -25.63 -35.84
N PRO A 888 2.09 -24.91 -36.37
CA PRO A 888 2.59 -23.69 -35.74
C PRO A 888 1.48 -22.65 -35.64
N THR A 889 1.16 -22.26 -34.41
CA THR A 889 0.23 -21.16 -34.11
C THR A 889 0.69 -19.92 -34.85
N ARG A 890 -0.19 -19.30 -35.64
CA ARG A 890 0.12 -18.10 -36.44
C ARG A 890 0.46 -16.96 -35.49
N VAL A 891 1.75 -16.70 -35.25
CA VAL A 891 2.21 -15.62 -34.38
C VAL A 891 1.91 -14.29 -35.04
N SER A 892 1.28 -13.39 -34.28
CA SER A 892 0.95 -12.07 -34.78
C SER A 892 2.20 -11.24 -35.09
N PRO A 893 2.25 -10.48 -36.20
CA PRO A 893 3.45 -9.77 -36.63
C PRO A 893 3.92 -8.70 -35.64
N VAL A 894 3.02 -8.11 -34.83
CA VAL A 894 3.39 -7.05 -33.88
C VAL A 894 4.01 -7.64 -32.60
N ILE A 895 3.44 -8.72 -32.02
CA ILE A 895 4.10 -9.51 -30.96
C ILE A 895 5.51 -9.94 -31.36
N ASN A 896 5.68 -10.45 -32.59
CA ASN A 896 6.99 -10.87 -33.07
C ASN A 896 7.98 -9.70 -33.16
N ARG A 897 7.50 -8.52 -33.57
CA ARG A 897 8.30 -7.30 -33.61
C ARG A 897 8.75 -6.85 -32.22
N LEU A 898 7.86 -6.89 -31.23
CA LEU A 898 8.21 -6.56 -29.84
C LEU A 898 9.32 -7.49 -29.31
N CYS A 899 9.22 -8.80 -29.58
CA CYS A 899 10.26 -9.77 -29.23
C CYS A 899 11.61 -9.45 -29.90
N LEU A 900 11.60 -9.06 -31.18
CA LEU A 900 12.81 -8.65 -31.89
C LEU A 900 13.41 -7.36 -31.33
N THR A 901 12.59 -6.40 -30.90
CA THR A 901 13.06 -5.19 -30.20
C THR A 901 13.76 -5.53 -28.89
N CYS A 902 13.22 -6.49 -28.13
CA CYS A 902 13.85 -7.00 -26.91
C CYS A 902 15.20 -7.69 -27.22
N GLN A 903 15.25 -8.51 -28.29
CA GLN A 903 16.48 -9.15 -28.76
C GLN A 903 17.56 -8.15 -29.18
N ASP A 904 17.18 -7.09 -29.90
CA ASP A 904 18.10 -6.04 -30.35
C ASP A 904 18.67 -5.24 -29.17
N ALA A 905 17.82 -4.86 -28.20
CA ALA A 905 18.25 -4.21 -26.96
C ALA A 905 19.25 -5.08 -26.17
N ALA A 906 18.99 -6.39 -26.05
CA ALA A 906 19.91 -7.33 -25.40
C ALA A 906 21.26 -7.45 -26.16
N THR A 907 21.21 -7.58 -27.48
CA THR A 907 22.42 -7.70 -28.32
C THR A 907 23.29 -6.45 -28.24
N LYS A 908 22.67 -5.26 -28.34
CA LYS A 908 23.38 -3.97 -28.20
C LYS A 908 23.97 -3.81 -26.80
N SER A 909 23.28 -4.26 -25.75
CA SER A 909 23.80 -4.23 -24.36
C SER A 909 25.08 -5.05 -24.22
N ILE A 910 25.10 -6.29 -24.71
CA ILE A 910 26.30 -7.15 -24.68
C ILE A 910 27.44 -6.55 -25.50
N ARG A 911 27.14 -5.94 -26.66
CA ARG A 911 28.15 -5.28 -27.48
C ARG A 911 28.83 -4.13 -26.73
N ILE A 912 28.05 -3.28 -26.06
CA ILE A 912 28.57 -2.19 -25.22
C ILE A 912 29.49 -2.77 -24.13
N LEU A 913 29.01 -3.78 -23.38
CA LEU A 913 29.75 -4.37 -22.26
C LEU A 913 31.03 -5.08 -22.72
N SER A 914 31.02 -5.70 -23.91
CA SER A 914 32.19 -6.33 -24.52
C SER A 914 33.24 -5.31 -24.94
N THR A 915 32.82 -4.16 -25.51
CA THR A 915 33.72 -3.04 -25.79
C THR A 915 34.32 -2.49 -24.50
N LEU A 916 33.51 -2.26 -23.46
CA LEU A 916 34.00 -1.79 -22.15
C LEU A 916 35.01 -2.75 -21.51
N ARG A 917 34.80 -4.06 -21.64
CA ARG A 917 35.75 -5.08 -21.19
C ARG A 917 37.07 -4.98 -21.97
N THR A 918 37.01 -4.85 -23.28
CA THR A 918 38.18 -4.78 -24.16
C THR A 918 38.99 -3.51 -23.91
N GLU A 919 38.31 -2.38 -23.67
CA GLU A 919 38.92 -1.11 -23.28
C GLU A 919 39.37 -1.05 -21.81
N LYS A 920 39.17 -2.11 -21.01
CA LYS A 920 39.45 -2.16 -19.56
C LYS A 920 38.75 -1.06 -18.74
N ARG A 921 37.55 -0.67 -19.16
CA ARG A 921 36.70 0.36 -18.53
C ARG A 921 35.46 -0.21 -17.82
N ILE A 922 35.26 -1.53 -17.89
CA ILE A 922 34.22 -2.23 -17.15
C ILE A 922 34.53 -2.21 -15.65
N ALA A 923 33.52 -1.98 -14.81
CA ALA A 923 33.71 -2.03 -13.37
C ALA A 923 33.68 -3.49 -12.88
N LEU A 924 34.73 -3.94 -12.18
CA LEU A 924 34.89 -5.34 -11.78
C LEU A 924 33.76 -5.85 -10.86
N PHE A 925 33.26 -4.98 -9.98
CA PHE A 925 32.12 -5.23 -9.10
C PHE A 925 30.92 -4.33 -9.44
N GLY A 926 30.90 -3.73 -10.62
CA GLY A 926 29.83 -2.84 -11.04
C GLY A 926 28.50 -3.59 -11.13
N TYR A 927 27.62 -3.36 -10.16
CA TYR A 927 26.30 -4.01 -10.09
C TYR A 927 25.54 -3.91 -11.41
N PHE A 928 25.54 -2.70 -11.98
CA PHE A 928 24.78 -2.40 -13.18
C PHE A 928 25.32 -3.13 -14.42
N ASP A 929 26.65 -3.26 -14.54
CA ASP A 929 27.26 -3.97 -15.67
C ASP A 929 26.97 -5.49 -15.57
N LEU A 930 26.95 -6.03 -14.35
CA LEU A 930 26.60 -7.42 -14.07
C LEU A 930 25.13 -7.73 -14.39
N ASP A 931 24.19 -6.96 -13.84
CA ASP A 931 22.76 -7.18 -14.05
C ASP A 931 22.39 -6.99 -15.53
N ALA A 932 22.93 -5.97 -16.21
CA ALA A 932 22.69 -5.78 -17.64
C ALA A 932 23.25 -6.95 -18.49
N THR A 933 24.40 -7.52 -18.10
CA THR A 933 24.97 -8.70 -18.76
C THR A 933 24.03 -9.90 -18.61
N PHE A 934 23.56 -10.16 -17.39
CA PHE A 934 22.68 -11.30 -17.12
C PHE A 934 21.30 -11.13 -17.76
N SER A 935 20.68 -9.95 -17.64
CA SER A 935 19.40 -9.63 -18.27
C SER A 935 19.44 -9.83 -19.79
N ALA A 936 20.49 -9.35 -20.45
CA ALA A 936 20.67 -9.53 -21.89
C ALA A 936 20.90 -11.00 -22.26
N ALA A 937 21.70 -11.74 -21.48
CA ALA A 937 21.89 -13.17 -21.67
C ALA A 937 20.60 -13.97 -21.48
N PHE A 938 19.76 -13.58 -20.52
CA PHE A 938 18.44 -14.16 -20.29
C PHE A 938 17.57 -14.03 -21.54
N ILE A 939 17.42 -12.81 -22.06
CA ILE A 939 16.62 -12.55 -23.26
C ILE A 939 17.15 -13.31 -24.48
N LEU A 940 18.46 -13.33 -24.72
CA LEU A 940 19.05 -14.04 -25.85
C LEU A 940 18.83 -15.56 -25.77
N THR A 941 18.89 -16.13 -24.56
CA THR A 941 18.60 -17.56 -24.32
C THR A 941 17.15 -17.88 -24.64
N MET A 942 16.21 -17.07 -24.14
CA MET A 942 14.76 -17.24 -24.40
C MET A 942 14.40 -17.06 -25.87
N MET A 943 15.00 -16.08 -26.54
CA MET A 943 14.83 -15.88 -27.99
C MET A 943 15.36 -17.06 -28.81
N GLY A 944 16.52 -17.62 -28.42
CA GLY A 944 17.09 -18.81 -29.05
C GLY A 944 16.13 -20.00 -28.98
N PHE A 945 15.51 -20.21 -27.81
CA PHE A 945 14.50 -21.24 -27.63
C PHE A 945 13.26 -21.00 -28.52
N VAL A 946 12.70 -19.77 -28.54
CA VAL A 946 11.50 -19.46 -29.34
C VAL A 946 11.75 -19.60 -30.84
N GLN A 947 12.92 -19.19 -31.34
CA GLN A 947 13.28 -19.27 -32.77
C GLN A 947 13.57 -20.71 -33.23
N GLY A 948 13.78 -21.66 -32.30
CA GLY A 948 13.90 -23.09 -32.61
C GLY A 948 15.11 -23.42 -33.47
N GLN A 949 16.25 -22.78 -33.23
CA GLN A 949 17.45 -23.05 -34.01
C GLN A 949 18.12 -24.35 -33.54
N ASP A 950 18.12 -25.38 -34.39
CA ASP A 950 19.02 -26.55 -34.32
C ASP A 950 20.51 -26.18 -34.56
N GLY A 951 20.86 -24.89 -34.46
CA GLY A 951 22.18 -24.33 -34.76
C GLY A 951 22.93 -23.84 -33.53
N ALA A 952 24.19 -23.46 -33.74
CA ALA A 952 25.06 -22.94 -32.68
C ALA A 952 24.44 -21.71 -31.99
N PRO A 953 24.59 -21.58 -30.66
CA PRO A 953 23.97 -20.50 -29.91
C PRO A 953 24.46 -19.10 -30.36
N PRO A 954 23.67 -18.04 -30.15
CA PRO A 954 24.02 -16.69 -30.58
C PRO A 954 25.39 -16.23 -30.03
N GLU A 955 26.20 -15.58 -30.86
CA GLU A 955 27.53 -15.08 -30.47
C GLU A 955 27.48 -14.13 -29.26
N GLY A 956 26.38 -13.41 -29.08
CA GLY A 956 26.13 -12.57 -27.90
C GLY A 956 26.12 -13.34 -26.57
N LEU A 957 25.72 -14.62 -26.56
CA LEU A 957 25.76 -15.43 -25.33
C LEU A 957 27.20 -15.83 -24.95
N LYS A 958 28.08 -16.09 -25.93
CA LYS A 958 29.52 -16.30 -25.67
C LYS A 958 30.15 -15.07 -25.06
N GLN A 959 29.84 -13.91 -25.64
CA GLN A 959 30.33 -12.62 -25.17
C GLN A 959 29.86 -12.34 -23.74
N ALA A 960 28.58 -12.58 -23.44
CA ALA A 960 28.02 -12.46 -22.09
C ALA A 960 28.71 -13.39 -21.08
N ALA A 961 28.89 -14.66 -21.42
CA ALA A 961 29.62 -15.63 -20.58
C ALA A 961 31.09 -15.20 -20.37
N GLY A 962 31.74 -14.66 -21.41
CA GLY A 962 33.09 -14.09 -21.32
C GLY A 962 33.19 -12.89 -20.38
N ILE A 963 32.19 -12.01 -20.37
CA ILE A 963 32.09 -10.88 -19.44
C ILE A 963 31.91 -11.39 -18.00
N LEU A 964 30.93 -12.26 -17.75
CA LEU A 964 30.69 -12.81 -16.40
C LEU A 964 31.91 -13.57 -15.87
N ARG A 965 32.62 -14.31 -16.73
CA ARG A 965 33.87 -14.99 -16.37
C ARG A 965 34.98 -14.01 -16.02
N HIS A 966 35.09 -12.90 -16.75
CA HIS A 966 36.07 -11.85 -16.45
C HIS A 966 35.81 -11.22 -15.06
N LEU A 967 34.55 -10.91 -14.74
CA LEU A 967 34.16 -10.38 -13.43
C LEU A 967 34.36 -11.42 -12.32
N SER A 968 34.00 -12.68 -12.56
CA SER A 968 34.22 -13.79 -11.61
C SER A 968 35.70 -13.98 -11.27
N ARG A 969 36.59 -13.97 -12.27
CA ARG A 969 38.05 -14.05 -12.07
C ARG A 969 38.61 -12.91 -11.22
N ALA A 970 37.96 -11.75 -11.22
CA ALA A 970 38.30 -10.63 -10.36
C ALA A 970 37.82 -10.79 -8.90
N GLY A 971 37.11 -11.87 -8.58
CA GLY A 971 36.57 -12.18 -7.25
C GLY A 971 35.09 -11.81 -7.08
N ASN A 972 34.37 -11.52 -8.16
CA ASN A 972 32.93 -11.21 -8.10
C ASN A 972 32.09 -12.50 -8.02
N HIS A 973 31.69 -12.87 -6.80
CA HIS A 973 30.90 -14.07 -6.54
C HIS A 973 29.47 -14.04 -7.11
N ALA A 974 28.89 -12.85 -7.27
CA ALA A 974 27.60 -12.73 -7.93
C ALA A 974 27.73 -13.07 -9.42
N ALA A 975 28.81 -12.63 -10.07
CA ALA A 975 29.06 -12.95 -11.49
C ALA A 975 29.26 -14.46 -11.69
N GLN A 976 29.94 -15.11 -10.75
CA GLN A 976 30.13 -16.56 -10.76
C GLN A 976 28.79 -17.30 -10.69
N ARG A 977 27.89 -16.92 -9.77
CA ARG A 977 26.55 -17.51 -9.66
C ARG A 977 25.73 -17.34 -10.95
N ARG A 978 25.71 -16.13 -11.52
CA ARG A 978 25.02 -15.86 -12.79
C ARG A 978 25.60 -16.64 -13.98
N LEU A 979 26.92 -16.83 -13.99
CA LEU A 979 27.59 -17.66 -15.00
C LEU A 979 27.17 -19.13 -14.87
N ASP A 980 27.05 -19.65 -13.66
CA ASP A 980 26.65 -21.04 -13.43
C ASP A 980 25.17 -21.27 -13.75
N GLU A 981 24.29 -20.31 -13.47
CA GLU A 981 22.89 -20.33 -13.90
C GLU A 981 22.74 -20.31 -15.43
N LEU A 982 23.54 -19.48 -16.11
CA LEU A 982 23.56 -19.41 -17.58
C LEU A 982 24.01 -20.74 -18.20
N LYS A 983 24.99 -21.42 -17.60
CA LYS A 983 25.46 -22.75 -18.05
C LYS A 983 24.37 -23.80 -17.97
N GLN A 984 23.62 -23.85 -16.86
CA GLN A 984 22.57 -24.85 -16.67
C GLN A 984 21.49 -24.76 -17.76
N PHE A 985 21.06 -23.55 -18.11
CA PHE A 985 20.06 -23.37 -19.18
C PHE A 985 20.61 -23.58 -20.58
N TYR A 986 21.89 -23.25 -20.80
CA TYR A 986 22.57 -23.57 -22.06
C TYR A 986 22.45 -25.06 -22.37
N GLU A 987 22.72 -25.92 -21.39
CA GLU A 987 22.64 -27.37 -21.52
C GLU A 987 21.21 -27.85 -21.85
N GLN A 988 20.19 -27.16 -21.33
CA GLN A 988 18.78 -27.49 -21.56
C GLN A 988 18.28 -27.06 -22.94
N VAL A 989 18.64 -25.84 -23.39
CA VAL A 989 18.14 -25.27 -24.65
C VAL A 989 18.87 -25.82 -25.87
N TRP A 990 20.19 -26.04 -25.78
CA TRP A 990 21.03 -26.56 -26.88
C TRP A 990 21.58 -27.96 -26.60
N SER A 991 20.69 -28.89 -26.27
CA SER A 991 21.04 -30.28 -25.93
C SER A 991 21.62 -31.09 -27.10
N SER A 992 21.48 -30.66 -28.35
CA SER A 992 22.02 -31.33 -29.55
C SER A 992 23.47 -30.98 -29.90
N ALA A 993 24.10 -30.03 -29.21
CA ALA A 993 25.51 -29.64 -29.43
C ALA A 993 26.48 -30.73 -28.94
N SER A 994 27.57 -30.99 -29.69
CA SER A 994 28.55 -32.03 -29.33
C SER A 994 29.31 -31.72 -28.03
N ASP A 995 29.72 -32.73 -27.24
CA ASP A 995 30.43 -32.52 -25.97
C ASP A 995 31.74 -31.70 -26.11
N THR A 996 32.40 -31.79 -27.28
CA THR A 996 33.55 -30.95 -27.65
C THR A 996 33.18 -29.48 -27.87
N GLU A 997 32.03 -29.19 -28.49
CA GLU A 997 31.52 -27.81 -28.65
C GLU A 997 31.01 -27.24 -27.32
N ARG A 998 30.44 -28.07 -26.44
CA ARG A 998 30.01 -27.69 -25.09
C ARG A 998 31.18 -27.27 -24.19
N GLN A 999 32.29 -28.01 -24.22
CA GLN A 999 33.51 -27.63 -23.48
C GLN A 999 34.23 -26.44 -24.12
N SER A 1000 34.32 -26.38 -25.45
CA SER A 1000 34.92 -25.25 -26.18
C SER A 1000 34.17 -23.92 -25.99
N TRP A 1001 32.83 -23.94 -25.88
CA TRP A 1001 32.01 -22.75 -25.61
C TRP A 1001 32.26 -22.14 -24.23
N LEU A 1002 32.56 -22.99 -23.24
CA LEU A 1002 32.79 -22.60 -21.85
C LEU A 1002 34.27 -22.32 -21.55
N GLU A 1003 35.17 -22.83 -22.37
CA GLU A 1003 36.62 -22.65 -22.29
C GLU A 1003 37.19 -22.10 -23.60
N GLU A 1004 36.95 -20.82 -23.91
CA GLU A 1004 37.94 -20.11 -24.72
C GLU A 1004 39.11 -19.67 -23.83
N GLY A 1005 40.26 -20.26 -24.13
CA GLY A 1005 41.55 -19.94 -23.56
C GLY A 1005 41.94 -18.49 -23.84
N ASP A 1006 42.52 -17.87 -22.82
CA ASP A 1006 43.18 -16.56 -22.88
C ASP A 1006 44.52 -16.70 -23.63
N SER A 1007 44.51 -17.17 -24.88
CA SER A 1007 45.72 -17.26 -25.69
C SER A 1007 46.00 -15.92 -26.40
N SER A 1008 46.12 -14.82 -25.63
CA SER A 1008 46.84 -13.61 -26.07
C SER A 1008 47.16 -12.57 -24.99
N LEU A 1009 47.00 -12.87 -23.69
CA LEU A 1009 47.55 -12.00 -22.63
C LEU A 1009 48.36 -12.84 -21.64
N GLY A 1010 49.57 -13.19 -22.07
CA GLY A 1010 50.58 -13.78 -21.21
C GLY A 1010 50.79 -12.95 -19.95
N GLY A 1011 51.01 -13.66 -18.84
CA GLY A 1011 51.25 -13.08 -17.54
C GLY A 1011 52.33 -12.00 -17.58
N ILE A 1012 51.96 -10.81 -17.13
CA ILE A 1012 52.90 -9.83 -16.62
C ILE A 1012 52.52 -9.64 -15.14
N PRO A 1013 53.46 -9.80 -14.19
CA PRO A 1013 53.20 -9.55 -12.79
C PRO A 1013 52.65 -8.14 -12.58
N PHE A 1014 51.72 -8.00 -11.66
CA PHE A 1014 51.09 -6.74 -11.30
C PHE A 1014 52.07 -5.86 -10.48
N THR A 1015 53.13 -5.37 -11.12
CA THR A 1015 54.06 -4.38 -10.54
C THR A 1015 54.61 -3.51 -11.66
N GLU A 1016 53.97 -2.36 -11.88
CA GLU A 1016 54.56 -1.06 -12.25
C GLU A 1016 53.41 -0.15 -12.73
N ARG A 1017 52.89 0.68 -11.82
CA ARG A 1017 52.18 1.90 -12.23
C ARG A 1017 53.25 2.84 -12.78
N ALA A 1018 53.11 3.21 -14.04
CA ALA A 1018 53.89 4.27 -14.66
C ALA A 1018 53.83 5.53 -13.77
N THR A 1019 54.97 5.87 -13.19
CA THR A 1019 55.24 7.20 -12.62
C THR A 1019 55.24 8.20 -13.77
N LEU A 1020 54.32 9.16 -13.74
CA LEU A 1020 54.43 10.38 -14.52
C LEU A 1020 54.41 11.57 -13.56
N ASP A 1021 55.45 12.37 -13.74
CA ASP A 1021 55.94 13.42 -12.87
C ASP A 1021 55.13 14.70 -12.99
N ALA A 1022 55.34 15.60 -12.04
CA ALA A 1022 54.66 16.88 -11.94
C ALA A 1022 54.87 17.77 -13.19
N GLY A 1023 53.79 18.11 -13.89
CA GLY A 1023 53.81 19.20 -14.88
C GLY A 1023 52.79 19.09 -16.00
N GLY A 1024 51.70 19.86 -15.86
CA GLY A 1024 51.07 20.65 -16.94
C GLY A 1024 50.62 19.98 -18.24
N GLU A 1025 49.30 19.97 -18.41
CA GLU A 1025 48.53 20.00 -19.68
C GLU A 1025 48.87 19.01 -20.79
N ARG A 1026 47.83 18.36 -21.34
CA ARG A 1026 47.79 18.11 -22.79
C ARG A 1026 46.37 17.89 -23.35
N VAL A 1027 46.02 18.82 -24.22
CA VAL A 1027 45.09 18.70 -25.34
C VAL A 1027 45.69 17.76 -26.40
N PHE A 1028 44.93 16.82 -26.95
CA PHE A 1028 45.16 16.19 -28.27
C PHE A 1028 43.79 15.71 -28.80
N ALA A 1029 43.22 16.21 -29.89
CA ALA A 1029 43.66 16.31 -31.29
C ALA A 1029 43.77 14.94 -31.98
N VAL A 1030 42.86 14.75 -32.94
CA VAL A 1030 42.69 13.61 -33.85
C VAL A 1030 43.88 13.49 -34.79
N GLN A 1031 44.39 12.27 -35.01
CA GLN A 1031 45.11 11.92 -36.23
C GLN A 1031 44.83 10.47 -36.64
N ASP A 1032 44.52 10.35 -37.92
CA ASP A 1032 44.11 9.21 -38.72
C ASP A 1032 45.37 8.53 -39.27
N GLU A 1033 45.45 7.18 -39.29
CA GLU A 1033 46.24 6.45 -40.29
C GLU A 1033 45.91 4.95 -40.35
N SER A 1034 45.87 4.47 -41.58
CA SER A 1034 45.34 3.21 -42.11
C SER A 1034 46.18 1.96 -41.84
N MET A 1035 45.53 0.80 -41.69
CA MET A 1035 46.01 -0.49 -42.23
C MET A 1035 44.87 -1.49 -42.47
N THR A 1036 45.11 -2.33 -43.48
CA THR A 1036 44.15 -2.98 -44.37
C THR A 1036 43.82 -4.44 -44.00
N THR A 1037 42.51 -4.75 -44.06
CA THR A 1037 41.86 -5.99 -44.56
C THR A 1037 42.39 -7.38 -44.17
N SER A 1038 41.52 -8.18 -43.53
CA SER A 1038 41.14 -9.49 -44.10
C SER A 1038 39.69 -9.87 -43.69
N ALA A 1039 39.03 -10.56 -44.63
CA ALA A 1039 37.59 -10.81 -44.83
C ALA A 1039 36.76 -11.36 -43.64
N TRP A 1040 35.44 -11.09 -43.62
CA TRP A 1040 34.37 -12.01 -44.09
C TRP A 1040 32.93 -11.42 -43.99
N VAL A 1041 32.26 -11.39 -45.15
CA VAL A 1041 30.82 -11.40 -45.55
C VAL A 1041 29.81 -10.30 -45.08
N PRO A 1042 29.15 -9.58 -46.02
CA PRO A 1042 28.17 -8.52 -45.74
C PRO A 1042 26.71 -8.99 -45.75
N TRP A 1043 25.89 -8.45 -44.83
CA TRP A 1043 24.43 -8.43 -44.93
C TRP A 1043 24.00 -7.10 -45.57
N GLN A 1044 23.33 -7.18 -46.72
CA GLN A 1044 22.90 -6.05 -47.55
C GLN A 1044 21.73 -5.27 -46.93
N MET A 1045 21.86 -3.95 -46.85
CA MET A 1045 20.80 -2.94 -47.03
C MET A 1045 21.42 -1.74 -47.79
N GLY A 1046 20.63 -1.10 -48.67
CA GLY A 1046 21.08 -0.21 -49.75
C GLY A 1046 21.63 1.18 -49.34
N PRO A 1047 22.18 1.94 -50.31
CA PRO A 1047 22.76 3.27 -50.07
C PRO A 1047 21.67 4.33 -49.96
N ASP A 1048 21.95 5.39 -49.20
CA ASP A 1048 21.11 6.58 -48.94
C ASP A 1048 20.12 6.51 -47.76
N GLN A 1049 20.64 6.45 -46.53
CA GLN A 1049 20.02 7.10 -45.36
C GLN A 1049 21.09 7.32 -44.27
N GLN A 1050 21.23 8.54 -43.76
CA GLN A 1050 22.06 8.83 -42.59
C GLN A 1050 21.50 8.04 -41.39
N ALA A 1051 22.19 6.98 -40.98
CA ALA A 1051 21.73 6.03 -39.98
C ALA A 1051 21.53 6.70 -38.61
N ASN A 1052 20.32 6.63 -38.08
CA ASN A 1052 20.02 7.05 -36.72
C ASN A 1052 20.42 5.90 -35.77
N PRO A 1053 21.21 6.12 -34.69
CA PRO A 1053 21.67 5.06 -33.79
C PRO A 1053 20.56 4.26 -33.07
N LEU A 1054 19.32 4.76 -33.18
CA LEU A 1054 18.10 4.18 -32.61
C LEU A 1054 17.17 3.56 -33.66
N ASP A 1055 17.65 3.31 -34.88
CA ASP A 1055 16.98 2.36 -35.79
C ASP A 1055 17.12 0.95 -35.20
N PHE A 1056 16.31 0.69 -34.17
CA PHE A 1056 15.76 -0.64 -33.94
C PHE A 1056 15.05 -1.08 -35.24
N ASN A 1057 14.58 -2.32 -35.34
CA ASN A 1057 13.68 -2.76 -36.43
C ASN A 1057 12.28 -2.09 -36.32
N MET A 1058 12.24 -0.79 -36.08
CA MET A 1058 11.12 0.08 -35.71
C MET A 1058 10.98 1.13 -36.83
N PRO A 1059 9.78 1.33 -37.40
CA PRO A 1059 9.62 2.17 -38.57
C PRO A 1059 9.75 3.65 -38.17
N GLN A 1060 10.00 4.50 -39.16
CA GLN A 1060 10.06 5.96 -39.04
C GLN A 1060 8.75 6.61 -38.52
N SER A 1061 7.68 5.83 -38.30
CA SER A 1061 6.43 6.22 -37.63
C SER A 1061 6.07 5.21 -36.54
N PHE A 1062 6.01 5.64 -35.29
CA PHE A 1062 5.45 4.85 -34.18
C PHE A 1062 3.91 4.93 -34.21
N GLU A 1063 3.30 4.50 -35.31
CA GLU A 1063 1.85 4.20 -35.39
C GLU A 1063 1.69 2.69 -35.28
N MET A 1064 2.16 2.11 -34.17
CA MET A 1064 1.94 0.70 -33.87
C MET A 1064 0.64 0.60 -33.09
N ASP A 1065 -0.47 0.39 -33.79
CA ASP A 1065 -1.75 0.13 -33.15
C ASP A 1065 -1.73 -1.28 -32.52
N LEU A 1066 -1.52 -1.35 -31.20
CA LEU A 1066 -1.52 -2.56 -30.41
C LEU A 1066 -2.94 -3.02 -30.06
N SER A 1067 -3.99 -2.26 -30.42
CA SER A 1067 -5.38 -2.56 -30.03
C SER A 1067 -5.87 -3.92 -30.56
N HIS A 1068 -5.40 -4.32 -31.74
CA HIS A 1068 -5.75 -5.60 -32.36
C HIS A 1068 -5.17 -6.83 -31.63
N GLU A 1069 -4.13 -6.67 -30.81
CA GLU A 1069 -3.47 -7.74 -30.04
C GLU A 1069 -3.62 -7.53 -28.53
N ALA A 1070 -4.58 -6.67 -28.13
CA ALA A 1070 -4.70 -6.21 -26.75
C ALA A 1070 -4.88 -7.35 -25.74
N THR A 1071 -5.64 -8.38 -26.11
CA THR A 1071 -5.90 -9.55 -25.26
C THR A 1071 -4.63 -10.38 -25.06
N ASP A 1072 -3.86 -10.66 -26.11
CA ASP A 1072 -2.63 -11.47 -26.04
C ASP A 1072 -1.51 -10.74 -25.27
N ILE A 1073 -1.42 -9.43 -25.46
CA ILE A 1073 -0.48 -8.59 -24.70
C ILE A 1073 -0.90 -8.56 -23.24
N TYR A 1074 -2.18 -8.31 -22.92
CA TYR A 1074 -2.65 -8.27 -21.54
C TYR A 1074 -2.48 -9.61 -20.81
N SER A 1075 -2.75 -10.73 -21.48
CA SER A 1075 -2.58 -12.06 -20.90
C SER A 1075 -1.12 -12.38 -20.61
N SER A 1076 -0.17 -11.86 -21.41
CA SER A 1076 1.26 -12.08 -21.19
C SER A 1076 1.79 -11.48 -19.88
N PHE A 1077 1.10 -10.49 -19.31
CA PHE A 1077 1.48 -9.85 -18.03
C PHE A 1077 0.65 -10.34 -16.85
N ASN A 1078 -0.54 -10.90 -17.11
CA ASN A 1078 -1.50 -11.28 -16.06
C ASN A 1078 -1.79 -12.80 -16.04
N ASP A 1079 -0.84 -13.64 -16.49
CA ASP A 1079 -1.00 -15.09 -16.47
C ASP A 1079 -0.71 -15.66 -15.07
N PRO A 1080 -1.71 -16.20 -14.34
CA PRO A 1080 -1.50 -16.73 -12.98
C PRO A 1080 -0.63 -17.98 -12.95
N THR A 1081 -0.41 -18.64 -14.09
CA THR A 1081 0.43 -19.83 -14.20
C THR A 1081 1.88 -19.49 -14.59
N LEU A 1082 2.20 -18.22 -14.82
CA LEU A 1082 3.56 -17.69 -14.94
C LEU A 1082 3.65 -16.34 -14.21
N PRO A 1083 3.77 -16.34 -12.87
CA PRO A 1083 3.77 -15.11 -12.08
C PRO A 1083 5.10 -14.36 -12.25
N LEU A 1084 5.13 -13.40 -13.17
CA LEU A 1084 6.31 -12.57 -13.43
C LEU A 1084 6.36 -11.38 -12.46
N THR A 1085 7.53 -11.18 -11.88
CA THR A 1085 7.78 -10.18 -10.83
C THR A 1085 8.51 -8.95 -11.34
N GLY A 1086 9.05 -9.00 -12.56
CA GLY A 1086 9.93 -7.97 -13.08
C GLY A 1086 11.37 -8.10 -12.57
N VAL A 1087 11.65 -9.00 -11.62
CA VAL A 1087 12.98 -9.28 -11.08
C VAL A 1087 13.63 -10.42 -11.87
N ASP A 1088 14.74 -10.12 -12.56
CA ASP A 1088 15.44 -11.06 -13.46
C ASP A 1088 15.68 -12.43 -12.83
N ASP A 1089 16.17 -12.46 -11.59
CA ASP A 1089 16.56 -13.69 -10.88
C ASP A 1089 15.36 -14.57 -10.52
N VAL A 1090 14.25 -13.93 -10.15
CA VAL A 1090 13.00 -14.60 -9.77
C VAL A 1090 12.29 -15.10 -11.01
N ASP A 1091 12.18 -14.24 -12.04
CA ASP A 1091 11.57 -14.59 -13.32
C ASP A 1091 12.36 -15.70 -14.02
N TRP A 1092 13.70 -15.69 -13.94
CA TRP A 1092 14.56 -16.77 -14.43
C TRP A 1092 14.28 -18.10 -13.72
N ALA A 1093 14.16 -18.06 -12.38
CA ALA A 1093 13.85 -19.25 -11.59
C ALA A 1093 12.45 -19.81 -11.88
N GLU A 1094 11.43 -18.96 -12.08
CA GLU A 1094 10.08 -19.39 -12.45
C GLU A 1094 10.05 -20.04 -13.84
N ILE A 1095 10.75 -19.46 -14.81
CA ILE A 1095 10.87 -20.04 -16.15
C ILE A 1095 11.60 -21.39 -16.12
N GLY A 1096 12.62 -21.55 -15.26
CA GLY A 1096 13.31 -22.82 -15.08
C GLY A 1096 12.42 -23.96 -14.60
N LYS A 1097 11.36 -23.66 -13.83
CA LYS A 1097 10.36 -24.67 -13.44
C LYS A 1097 9.57 -25.18 -14.64
N ILE A 1098 9.29 -24.31 -15.62
CA ILE A 1098 8.53 -24.67 -16.83
C ILE A 1098 9.36 -25.63 -17.70
N PHE A 1099 10.66 -25.40 -17.84
CA PHE A 1099 11.56 -26.31 -18.56
C PHE A 1099 11.75 -27.66 -17.85
N ASN A 1100 11.65 -27.70 -16.52
CA ASN A 1100 11.81 -28.90 -15.70
C ASN A 1100 10.51 -29.72 -15.49
N LEU A 1101 9.41 -29.42 -16.20
CA LEU A 1101 8.18 -30.23 -16.22
C LEU A 1101 8.32 -31.57 -17.00
N GLY A 1102 9.54 -32.11 -17.06
CA GLY A 1102 9.84 -33.50 -17.41
C GLY A 1102 10.79 -34.19 -16.42
N GLY A 1103 11.04 -33.58 -15.24
CA GLY A 1103 12.06 -34.00 -14.28
C GLY A 1103 11.57 -34.81 -13.07
N ASP A 1104 10.32 -35.27 -13.06
CA ASP A 1104 9.92 -36.45 -12.27
C ASP A 1104 9.77 -37.64 -13.22
N ARG A 1105 10.91 -38.28 -13.50
CA ARG A 1105 11.01 -39.68 -13.94
C ARG A 1105 11.98 -40.42 -13.05
#